data_AF-A0A212S314-F1
#
_entry.id   AF-A0A212S314-F1
#
_cell.length_a   1.000
_cell.length_b   1.000
_cell.length_c   1.000
_cell.angle_alpha   90.00
_cell.angle_beta   90.00
_cell.angle_gamma   90.00
#
_symmetry.space_group_name_H-M   'P 1'
#
loop_
_entity.id
_entity.type
_entity.pdbx_description
1 polymer ?
#
loop_
_entity_poly.entity_id
_entity_poly.type
_entity_poly.pdbx_seq_one_letter_code
_entity_poly.pdbx_strand_id
1 'polypeptide(L)'
;MSPRLEAAPPVGRHALSRRAIFKGSALLGGGLVLGALMPRVTKTWAQAAGTPPPIEPPSAFLRIDEDGLVTMIIPSTEMGQGIYTAEAALLAEELDVGLERVSLVAAPPDEKLYANALIGMQMTGGSTSIRAWFLPLRRTGAAARQMLIEAAAGSWGVPPGECITSNGSVSHAASGRMAGYGELAAAAMALPVPSAITLKATDQFRLIGKSLKRLDTPDKVRGKTVYGIDVRLPGMKIGTVASCPVFGGKLKSVDEAAALAVPGVSHVLKLDDAVAVVGDHMWAAIQGMQAAAPVWDGGAFKDMSMEVLVGSMAKAAQSDGLVAHDQNDAPGAYGKAATKLEATYQLPFLSHAPMEPINCTVQVKDGVCDVWVGTQVPTRARMLAAKGAGLAEDKVTIHNYLIGGGFGRRLEAEYVGQTAAFARQVDFPIKLVWSREQDIQHDTYRPYYYDQLRAGLDGQGRIVSWQHKVTGASVYNSYMGGWPADKVDPDAVEGAVETPYAFPAQRVDYVRWDPAPMPISWWRGVGPAHNVFVVESFMDELAHAAKQDPVAFRLPLLEKDPRAKAVLQLLADKSGWSSAAPAGVGRGLSLQLAFGSYVGLVIEASVGEGGLIRVHKATMAIDCGFVVNPDTVRAQMEGGLIFGLTAAMYGQITIEGGRVQQNNFNDYRMMRIDEAPVIDIHVVASEAEPGGIGETGTTAAFPALANAVFAATGKRLRKLPLSPVDLGAA
;
A
#
# COMPACT_ATOMS: atom_id res chain seq x y z
N MET A 1 51.38 -30.02 -7.53
CA MET A 1 51.64 -30.82 -6.31
C MET A 1 50.59 -30.43 -5.28
N SER A 2 49.53 -31.25 -5.17
CA SER A 2 48.49 -31.10 -4.15
C SER A 2 48.88 -31.87 -2.88
N PRO A 3 48.63 -31.36 -1.67
CA PRO A 3 48.70 -32.18 -0.47
C PRO A 3 47.40 -32.96 -0.29
N ARG A 4 47.56 -34.28 -0.11
CA ARG A 4 46.53 -35.25 0.26
C ARG A 4 46.08 -35.03 1.70
N LEU A 5 44.79 -35.22 1.96
CA LEU A 5 44.25 -35.48 3.30
C LEU A 5 43.61 -36.87 3.29
N GLU A 6 43.99 -37.68 4.26
CA GLU A 6 43.67 -39.09 4.42
C GLU A 6 42.22 -39.34 4.86
N ALA A 7 41.67 -40.48 4.44
CA ALA A 7 40.34 -40.97 4.79
C ALA A 7 40.41 -41.95 5.98
N ALA A 8 39.43 -41.86 6.89
CA ALA A 8 39.22 -42.80 7.99
C ALA A 8 38.25 -43.95 7.58
N PRO A 9 38.35 -45.16 8.17
CA PRO A 9 37.71 -46.39 7.68
C PRO A 9 36.25 -46.60 8.17
N PRO A 10 35.47 -47.52 7.55
CA PRO A 10 34.06 -47.72 7.83
C PRO A 10 33.81 -48.78 8.91
N VAL A 11 32.72 -48.64 9.68
CA VAL A 11 32.27 -49.66 10.65
C VAL A 11 30.89 -50.22 10.28
N GLY A 12 30.89 -51.52 9.98
CA GLY A 12 29.89 -52.57 10.22
C GLY A 12 28.39 -52.26 10.18
N ARG A 13 27.71 -52.82 9.17
CA ARG A 13 26.25 -53.09 9.15
C ARG A 13 25.98 -54.49 9.69
N HIS A 14 25.12 -54.62 10.71
CA HIS A 14 24.43 -55.88 11.01
C HIS A 14 22.94 -55.74 10.66
N ALA A 15 22.49 -56.60 9.75
CA ALA A 15 21.11 -56.73 9.31
C ALA A 15 20.34 -57.68 10.24
N LEU A 16 19.15 -57.29 10.67
CA LEU A 16 18.10 -58.22 11.12
C LEU A 16 16.75 -57.78 10.54
N SER A 17 15.96 -58.78 10.14
CA SER A 17 14.91 -58.70 9.12
C SER A 17 13.53 -58.26 9.61
N ARG A 18 12.79 -57.70 8.65
CA ARG A 18 11.38 -57.27 8.68
C ARG A 18 10.38 -58.43 8.85
N ARG A 19 10.18 -58.98 10.05
CA ARG A 19 8.97 -59.77 10.41
C ARG A 19 8.98 -60.16 11.89
N ALA A 20 8.57 -59.24 12.76
CA ALA A 20 8.09 -59.60 14.09
C ALA A 20 7.27 -58.44 14.65
N ILE A 21 6.15 -58.78 15.30
CA ILE A 21 5.35 -57.93 16.20
C ILE A 21 4.33 -57.03 15.48
N PHE A 22 3.28 -57.70 14.97
CA PHE A 22 1.91 -57.20 15.08
C PHE A 22 1.18 -58.16 16.03
N LYS A 23 0.69 -57.66 17.17
CA LYS A 23 -0.48 -58.15 17.94
C LYS A 23 -0.55 -57.45 19.31
N GLY A 24 -1.69 -56.82 19.59
CA GLY A 24 -2.27 -56.84 20.93
C GLY A 24 -2.49 -55.50 21.65
N SER A 25 -3.78 -55.14 21.72
CA SER A 25 -4.47 -54.62 22.92
C SER A 25 -4.62 -53.10 23.08
N ALA A 26 -5.88 -52.73 23.29
CA ALA A 26 -6.43 -51.40 23.45
C ALA A 26 -6.52 -50.96 24.92
N LEU A 27 -6.80 -49.66 25.08
CA LEU A 27 -7.46 -48.94 26.18
C LEU A 27 -6.61 -48.27 27.29
N LEU A 28 -6.87 -46.95 27.38
CA LEU A 28 -6.76 -45.98 28.50
C LEU A 28 -5.53 -45.04 28.57
N GLY A 29 -5.83 -43.74 28.46
CA GLY A 29 -5.09 -42.65 29.13
C GLY A 29 -4.08 -41.89 28.27
N GLY A 30 -4.29 -40.58 28.11
CA GLY A 30 -3.45 -39.70 27.28
C GLY A 30 -2.09 -39.34 27.90
N GLY A 31 -1.13 -39.08 27.00
CA GLY A 31 0.20 -38.54 27.34
C GLY A 31 1.27 -38.79 26.26
N LEU A 32 1.50 -37.78 25.41
CA LEU A 32 2.78 -37.30 24.81
C LEU A 32 3.74 -38.23 24.01
N VAL A 33 3.87 -37.92 22.70
CA VAL A 33 5.06 -37.69 21.83
C VAL A 33 6.31 -38.60 21.93
N LEU A 34 6.86 -39.04 20.77
CA LEU A 34 8.26 -38.82 20.34
C LEU A 34 8.62 -39.58 19.05
N GLY A 35 9.11 -38.84 18.04
CA GLY A 35 9.84 -39.38 16.90
C GLY A 35 11.16 -38.62 16.74
N ALA A 36 12.28 -39.28 16.96
CA ALA A 36 13.61 -38.75 16.69
C ALA A 36 14.49 -39.83 16.04
N LEU A 37 14.92 -39.60 14.79
CA LEU A 37 16.33 -39.39 14.39
C LEU A 37 16.49 -39.43 12.85
N MET A 38 17.13 -38.38 12.32
CA MET A 38 17.22 -37.96 10.91
C MET A 38 18.31 -38.70 10.09
N PRO A 39 18.44 -38.41 8.77
CA PRO A 39 19.33 -37.29 8.37
C PRO A 39 18.79 -36.32 7.29
N ARG A 40 18.78 -35.03 7.66
CA ARG A 40 19.10 -33.79 6.91
C ARG A 40 18.80 -33.71 5.39
N VAL A 41 17.78 -32.94 5.00
CA VAL A 41 17.83 -31.66 4.22
C VAL A 41 16.60 -30.81 4.60
N THR A 42 16.73 -29.49 4.49
CA THR A 42 16.05 -28.35 5.14
C THR A 42 14.61 -27.98 4.74
N LYS A 43 13.88 -27.44 5.74
CA LYS A 43 12.78 -26.45 5.70
C LYS A 43 11.54 -26.73 4.82
N THR A 44 10.50 -27.29 5.44
CA THR A 44 9.09 -27.16 5.02
C THR A 44 8.22 -26.89 6.26
N TRP A 45 7.88 -25.63 6.49
CA TRP A 45 6.77 -25.22 7.37
C TRP A 45 5.53 -25.05 6.50
N ALA A 46 4.71 -26.09 6.43
CA ALA A 46 3.33 -25.99 5.89
C ALA A 46 2.46 -27.21 6.22
N GLN A 47 3.00 -28.35 6.66
CA GLN A 47 2.19 -29.55 6.90
C GLN A 47 2.54 -30.20 8.24
N ALA A 48 1.99 -29.64 9.31
CA ALA A 48 1.67 -30.35 10.54
C ALA A 48 0.72 -29.50 11.40
N ALA A 49 -0.54 -29.43 11.00
CA ALA A 49 -1.62 -29.09 11.92
C ALA A 49 -2.91 -29.73 11.39
N GLY A 50 -3.54 -30.57 12.21
CA GLY A 50 -4.97 -30.86 12.03
C GLY A 50 -5.78 -29.56 12.11
N THR A 51 -7.08 -29.66 11.82
CA THR A 51 -8.01 -28.52 11.90
C THR A 51 -7.78 -27.73 13.19
N PRO A 52 -7.37 -26.43 13.13
CA PRO A 52 -7.16 -25.63 14.32
C PRO A 52 -8.47 -25.54 15.13
N PRO A 53 -8.40 -25.49 16.47
CA PRO A 53 -9.57 -25.19 17.29
C PRO A 53 -10.16 -23.82 16.91
N PRO A 54 -11.44 -23.55 17.27
CA PRO A 54 -12.08 -22.25 17.04
C PRO A 54 -11.20 -21.09 17.53
N ILE A 55 -11.08 -20.06 16.70
CA ILE A 55 -10.26 -18.89 16.96
C ILE A 55 -11.12 -17.87 17.74
N GLU A 56 -10.84 -17.71 19.03
CA GLU A 56 -11.41 -16.62 19.86
C GLU A 56 -10.32 -15.57 20.15
N PRO A 57 -10.60 -14.25 20.17
CA PRO A 57 -9.60 -13.27 20.60
C PRO A 57 -9.16 -13.60 22.03
N PRO A 58 -7.85 -13.70 22.38
CA PRO A 58 -6.65 -13.22 21.69
C PRO A 58 -5.99 -14.20 20.70
N SER A 59 -6.43 -15.46 20.60
CA SER A 59 -5.81 -16.49 19.72
C SER A 59 -5.86 -16.19 18.23
N ALA A 60 -6.72 -15.24 17.81
CA ALA A 60 -6.79 -14.73 16.44
C ALA A 60 -5.54 -13.96 16.01
N PHE A 61 -4.87 -13.29 16.94
CA PHE A 61 -3.75 -12.41 16.64
C PHE A 61 -2.44 -12.88 17.27
N LEU A 62 -2.52 -13.77 18.27
CA LEU A 62 -1.40 -14.14 19.11
C LEU A 62 -1.40 -15.65 19.38
N ARG A 63 -0.21 -16.25 19.27
CA ARG A 63 0.11 -17.58 19.80
C ARG A 63 1.40 -17.50 20.60
N ILE A 64 1.47 -18.24 21.70
CA ILE A 64 2.68 -18.42 22.50
C ILE A 64 2.92 -19.92 22.56
N ASP A 65 4.09 -20.38 22.11
CA ASP A 65 4.45 -21.79 22.19
C ASP A 65 5.08 -22.15 23.55
N GLU A 66 5.35 -23.44 23.78
CA GLU A 66 5.92 -23.95 25.03
C GLU A 66 7.33 -23.39 25.32
N ASP A 67 8.06 -22.95 24.29
CA ASP A 67 9.37 -22.30 24.41
C ASP A 67 9.24 -20.78 24.68
N GLY A 68 8.02 -20.24 24.66
CA GLY A 68 7.71 -18.83 24.86
C GLY A 68 7.93 -17.94 23.64
N LEU A 69 8.04 -18.51 22.44
CA LEU A 69 8.06 -17.75 21.19
C LEU A 69 6.66 -17.18 20.92
N VAL A 70 6.61 -15.87 20.70
CA VAL A 70 5.38 -15.15 20.37
C VAL A 70 5.21 -15.16 18.86
N THR A 71 4.17 -15.83 18.35
CA THR A 71 3.77 -15.74 16.94
C THR A 71 2.59 -14.79 16.80
N MET A 72 2.80 -13.71 16.06
CA MET A 72 1.76 -12.75 15.72
C MET A 72 1.17 -13.04 14.34
N ILE A 73 -0.16 -13.14 14.30
CA ILE A 73 -0.92 -13.20 13.04
C ILE A 73 -1.24 -11.77 12.62
N ILE A 74 -0.65 -11.34 11.51
CA ILE A 74 -0.66 -9.94 11.06
C ILE A 74 -1.82 -9.69 10.10
N PRO A 75 -2.79 -8.81 10.45
CA PRO A 75 -3.93 -8.51 9.59
C PRO A 75 -3.55 -7.65 8.36
N SER A 76 -2.47 -6.88 8.46
CA SER A 76 -1.95 -6.06 7.37
C SER A 76 -1.00 -6.82 6.44
N THR A 77 -0.62 -6.18 5.33
CA THR A 77 0.37 -6.70 4.36
C THR A 77 1.58 -5.79 4.29
N GLU A 78 2.78 -6.39 4.37
CA GLU A 78 4.05 -5.67 4.27
C GLU A 78 4.52 -5.59 2.81
N MET A 79 4.76 -4.36 2.35
CA MET A 79 5.15 -3.99 0.99
C MET A 79 6.37 -3.05 0.93
N GLY A 80 7.10 -2.93 2.04
CA GLY A 80 8.25 -2.03 2.18
C GLY A 80 7.99 -0.85 3.13
N GLN A 81 6.80 -0.70 3.68
CA GLN A 81 6.40 0.40 4.55
C GLN A 81 6.66 0.15 6.06
N GLY A 82 7.04 -1.06 6.47
CA GLY A 82 7.40 -1.36 7.86
C GLY A 82 6.20 -1.58 8.79
N ILE A 83 5.03 -1.88 8.25
CA ILE A 83 3.79 -2.05 9.03
C ILE A 83 3.88 -3.28 9.95
N TYR A 84 4.55 -4.34 9.50
CA TYR A 84 4.74 -5.56 10.28
C TYR A 84 5.48 -5.28 11.60
N THR A 85 6.50 -4.43 11.55
CA THR A 85 7.25 -4.06 12.76
C THR A 85 6.42 -3.16 13.68
N ALA A 86 5.67 -2.22 13.11
CA ALA A 86 4.85 -1.30 13.90
C ALA A 86 3.69 -2.02 14.61
N GLU A 87 2.98 -2.91 13.91
CA GLU A 87 1.92 -3.73 14.51
C GLU A 87 2.47 -4.72 15.54
N ALA A 88 3.61 -5.35 15.27
CA ALA A 88 4.31 -6.19 16.24
C ALA A 88 4.70 -5.40 17.50
N ALA A 89 5.18 -4.17 17.36
CA ALA A 89 5.55 -3.32 18.49
C ALA A 89 4.34 -2.96 19.37
N LEU A 90 3.17 -2.70 18.78
CA LEU A 90 1.94 -2.40 19.53
C LEU A 90 1.54 -3.58 20.44
N LEU A 91 1.57 -4.79 19.90
CA LEU A 91 1.24 -5.99 20.68
C LEU A 91 2.34 -6.31 21.70
N ALA A 92 3.61 -6.29 21.28
CA ALA A 92 4.76 -6.64 22.11
C ALA A 92 4.95 -5.67 23.29
N GLU A 93 4.69 -4.38 23.08
CA GLU A 93 4.71 -3.36 24.13
C GLU A 93 3.79 -3.77 25.28
N GLU A 94 2.55 -4.12 24.96
CA GLU A 94 1.57 -4.50 25.96
C GLU A 94 1.79 -5.92 26.48
N LEU A 95 2.42 -6.81 25.71
CA LEU A 95 2.72 -8.17 26.18
C LEU A 95 3.98 -8.24 27.05
N ASP A 96 4.75 -7.16 27.19
CA ASP A 96 6.03 -7.14 27.93
C ASP A 96 7.09 -8.10 27.36
N VAL A 97 7.19 -8.18 26.03
CA VAL A 97 8.18 -8.98 25.30
C VAL A 97 9.02 -8.12 24.37
N GLY A 98 10.29 -8.48 24.18
CA GLY A 98 11.12 -7.87 23.14
C GLY A 98 10.75 -8.38 21.74
N LEU A 99 10.99 -7.54 20.72
CA LEU A 99 10.68 -7.87 19.32
C LEU A 99 11.48 -9.06 18.79
N GLU A 100 12.65 -9.36 19.39
CA GLU A 100 13.47 -10.53 19.06
C GLU A 100 12.80 -11.88 19.40
N ARG A 101 11.74 -11.85 20.22
CA ARG A 101 10.91 -13.03 20.55
C ARG A 101 9.62 -13.11 19.73
N VAL A 102 9.45 -12.23 18.74
CA VAL A 102 8.24 -12.17 17.91
C VAL A 102 8.52 -12.75 16.52
N SER A 103 7.73 -13.76 16.15
CA SER A 103 7.61 -14.30 14.80
C SER A 103 6.34 -13.76 14.14
N LEU A 104 6.37 -13.52 12.83
CA LEU A 104 5.27 -12.91 12.09
C LEU A 104 4.71 -13.88 11.05
N VAL A 105 3.39 -14.00 11.00
CA VAL A 105 2.67 -14.78 9.98
C VAL A 105 1.54 -13.93 9.43
N ALA A 106 1.37 -13.89 8.10
CA ALA A 106 0.26 -13.16 7.50
C ALA A 106 -1.08 -13.81 7.87
N ALA A 107 -2.10 -13.00 8.16
CA ALA A 107 -3.44 -13.49 8.42
C ALA A 107 -4.03 -14.20 7.18
N PRO A 108 -4.71 -15.34 7.37
CA PRO A 108 -5.49 -15.96 6.29
C PRO A 108 -6.69 -15.07 5.91
N PRO A 109 -7.33 -15.30 4.75
CA PRO A 109 -8.53 -14.57 4.37
C PRO A 109 -9.73 -14.88 5.29
N ASP A 110 -10.04 -13.98 6.22
CA ASP A 110 -11.19 -14.03 7.13
C ASP A 110 -11.59 -12.60 7.57
N GLU A 111 -12.62 -12.04 6.93
CA GLU A 111 -13.08 -10.69 7.22
C GLU A 111 -13.74 -10.58 8.61
N LYS A 112 -14.26 -11.68 9.17
CA LYS A 112 -14.87 -11.62 10.51
C LYS A 112 -13.82 -11.33 11.58
N LEU A 113 -12.59 -11.81 11.37
CA LEU A 113 -11.49 -11.67 12.32
C LEU A 113 -10.55 -10.51 11.97
N TYR A 114 -10.29 -10.29 10.68
CA TYR A 114 -9.19 -9.42 10.23
C TYR A 114 -9.65 -8.24 9.35
N ALA A 115 -10.96 -7.96 9.27
CA ALA A 115 -11.41 -6.75 8.59
C ALA A 115 -10.87 -5.50 9.27
N ASN A 116 -10.33 -4.60 8.46
CA ASN A 116 -9.93 -3.27 8.90
C ASN A 116 -11.19 -2.45 9.17
N ALA A 117 -11.41 -2.04 10.42
CA ALA A 117 -12.66 -1.38 10.83
C ALA A 117 -12.95 -0.04 10.13
N LEU A 118 -11.93 0.64 9.59
CA LEU A 118 -12.10 1.89 8.85
C LEU A 118 -12.49 1.67 7.37
N ILE A 119 -12.29 0.45 6.86
CA ILE A 119 -12.53 0.08 5.47
C ILE A 119 -13.74 -0.87 5.36
N GLY A 120 -13.92 -1.74 6.34
CA GLY A 120 -14.91 -2.82 6.33
C GLY A 120 -14.47 -4.10 5.60
N MET A 121 -13.21 -4.21 5.20
CA MET A 121 -12.64 -5.38 4.50
C MET A 121 -11.27 -5.74 5.06
N GLN A 122 -10.83 -6.99 4.87
CA GLN A 122 -9.44 -7.39 5.16
C GLN A 122 -8.52 -6.85 4.06
N MET A 123 -8.06 -5.61 4.26
CA MET A 123 -7.32 -4.86 3.25
C MET A 123 -6.27 -3.96 3.89
N THR A 124 -5.11 -3.84 3.24
CA THR A 124 -4.08 -2.84 3.58
C THR A 124 -4.12 -1.70 2.57
N GLY A 125 -4.72 -0.56 2.92
CA GLY A 125 -4.85 0.62 2.03
C GLY A 125 -5.42 1.83 2.78
N GLY A 126 -5.54 2.97 2.07
CA GLY A 126 -6.16 4.21 2.59
C GLY A 126 -5.48 4.78 3.84
N SER A 127 -4.19 4.50 4.02
CA SER A 127 -3.43 4.90 5.21
C SER A 127 -4.04 4.45 6.56
N THR A 128 -4.77 3.34 6.58
CA THR A 128 -5.61 2.96 7.74
C THR A 128 -4.95 2.01 8.74
N SER A 129 -3.86 1.30 8.40
CA SER A 129 -3.37 0.18 9.23
C SER A 129 -3.12 0.55 10.70
N ILE A 130 -2.30 1.58 10.99
CA ILE A 130 -2.09 2.00 12.39
C ILE A 130 -3.38 2.59 12.98
N ARG A 131 -4.13 3.40 12.22
CA ARG A 131 -5.39 4.00 12.69
C ARG A 131 -6.40 2.94 13.16
N ALA A 132 -6.49 1.83 12.43
CA ALA A 132 -7.41 0.73 12.72
C ALA A 132 -6.87 -0.21 13.80
N TRP A 133 -5.57 -0.47 13.84
CA TRP A 133 -4.97 -1.51 14.67
C TRP A 133 -4.26 -1.00 15.94
N PHE A 134 -4.13 0.32 16.13
CA PHE A 134 -3.45 0.92 17.30
C PHE A 134 -4.02 0.44 18.63
N LEU A 135 -5.32 0.64 18.87
CA LEU A 135 -5.97 0.19 20.10
C LEU A 135 -6.24 -1.33 20.13
N PRO A 136 -6.75 -1.96 19.05
CA PRO A 136 -7.02 -3.39 19.09
C PRO A 136 -5.80 -4.25 19.43
N LEU A 137 -4.64 -4.03 18.79
CA LEU A 137 -3.44 -4.84 19.04
C LEU A 137 -2.86 -4.60 20.43
N ARG A 138 -2.93 -3.36 20.93
CA ARG A 138 -2.56 -3.05 22.32
C ARG A 138 -3.46 -3.77 23.32
N ARG A 139 -4.78 -3.77 23.10
CA ARG A 139 -5.74 -4.50 23.93
C ARG A 139 -5.49 -6.00 23.90
N THR A 140 -5.19 -6.57 22.74
CA THR A 140 -4.82 -7.99 22.61
C THR A 140 -3.58 -8.32 23.44
N GLY A 141 -2.50 -7.54 23.33
CA GLY A 141 -1.28 -7.75 24.11
C GLY A 141 -1.51 -7.64 25.62
N ALA A 142 -2.28 -6.64 26.05
CA ALA A 142 -2.58 -6.41 27.47
C ALA A 142 -3.50 -7.49 28.06
N ALA A 143 -4.49 -7.97 27.29
CA ALA A 143 -5.34 -9.10 27.69
C ALA A 143 -4.52 -10.38 27.88
N ALA A 144 -3.64 -10.70 26.94
CA ALA A 144 -2.76 -11.86 27.03
C ALA A 144 -1.80 -11.76 28.23
N ARG A 145 -1.20 -10.59 28.46
CA ARG A 145 -0.38 -10.31 29.65
C ARG A 145 -1.16 -10.57 30.95
N GLN A 146 -2.41 -10.12 31.02
CA GLN A 146 -3.26 -10.34 32.19
C GLN A 146 -3.58 -11.83 32.40
N MET A 147 -3.94 -12.56 31.35
CA MET A 147 -4.20 -14.01 31.43
C MET A 147 -2.95 -14.79 31.89
N LEU A 148 -1.76 -14.38 31.46
CA LEU A 148 -0.49 -14.95 31.91
C LEU A 148 -0.22 -14.67 33.40
N ILE A 149 -0.48 -13.44 33.85
CA ILE A 149 -0.42 -13.07 35.28
C ILE A 149 -1.38 -13.92 36.10
N GLU A 150 -2.63 -14.05 35.66
CA GLU A 150 -3.67 -14.84 36.35
C GLU A 150 -3.31 -16.32 36.43
N ALA A 151 -2.78 -16.90 35.34
CA ALA A 151 -2.31 -18.28 35.33
C ALA A 151 -1.14 -18.50 36.33
N ALA A 152 -0.15 -17.61 36.35
CA ALA A 152 0.96 -17.68 37.28
C ALA A 152 0.51 -17.51 38.74
N ALA A 153 -0.31 -16.49 39.00
CA ALA A 153 -0.84 -16.16 40.32
C ALA A 153 -1.68 -17.32 40.88
N GLY A 154 -2.54 -17.92 40.04
CA GLY A 154 -3.33 -19.10 40.39
C GLY A 154 -2.47 -20.33 40.70
N SER A 155 -1.44 -20.59 39.89
CA SER A 155 -0.45 -21.66 40.14
C SER A 155 0.33 -21.42 41.44
N TRP A 156 0.62 -20.17 41.77
CA TRP A 156 1.42 -19.84 42.94
C TRP A 156 0.63 -19.63 44.23
N GLY A 157 -0.69 -19.47 44.14
CA GLY A 157 -1.56 -19.14 45.27
C GLY A 157 -1.33 -17.72 45.80
N VAL A 158 -1.02 -16.75 44.93
CA VAL A 158 -0.71 -15.35 45.30
C VAL A 158 -1.66 -14.37 44.61
N PRO A 159 -1.83 -13.14 45.09
CA PRO A 159 -2.66 -12.14 44.42
C PRO A 159 -2.10 -11.75 43.04
N PRO A 160 -2.92 -11.72 41.96
CA PRO A 160 -2.48 -11.30 40.63
C PRO A 160 -1.83 -9.91 40.58
N GLY A 161 -2.30 -8.97 41.41
CA GLY A 161 -1.76 -7.61 41.50
C GLY A 161 -0.34 -7.52 42.09
N GLU A 162 0.16 -8.60 42.71
CA GLU A 162 1.54 -8.67 43.22
C GLU A 162 2.51 -9.25 42.18
N CYS A 163 1.99 -9.82 41.09
CA CYS A 163 2.79 -10.35 39.99
C CYS A 163 3.14 -9.25 38.97
N ILE A 164 4.38 -9.26 38.51
CA ILE A 164 4.86 -8.34 37.45
C ILE A 164 5.32 -9.14 36.24
N THR A 165 5.25 -8.51 35.06
CA THR A 165 5.78 -9.09 33.82
C THR A 165 7.00 -8.33 33.33
N SER A 166 7.95 -9.08 32.77
CA SER A 166 9.12 -8.51 32.09
C SER A 166 9.75 -9.56 31.19
N ASN A 167 10.10 -9.16 29.98
CA ASN A 167 10.84 -9.96 29.00
C ASN A 167 10.28 -11.38 28.79
N GLY A 168 8.96 -11.50 28.64
CA GLY A 168 8.31 -12.79 28.42
C GLY A 168 8.28 -13.72 29.64
N SER A 169 8.30 -13.15 30.85
CA SER A 169 8.17 -13.89 32.10
C SER A 169 7.24 -13.17 33.07
N VAL A 170 6.59 -13.94 33.93
CA VAL A 170 5.87 -13.44 35.11
C VAL A 170 6.74 -13.71 36.34
N SER A 171 6.79 -12.77 37.28
CA SER A 171 7.51 -12.93 38.56
C SER A 171 6.72 -12.37 39.73
N HIS A 172 6.92 -12.95 40.92
CA HIS A 172 6.31 -12.52 42.17
C HIS A 172 7.38 -12.30 43.24
N ALA A 173 7.67 -11.04 43.55
CA ALA A 173 8.83 -10.64 44.35
C ALA A 173 8.82 -11.23 45.77
N ALA A 174 7.68 -11.23 46.46
CA ALA A 174 7.60 -11.69 47.86
C ALA A 174 7.90 -13.19 48.00
N SER A 175 7.60 -13.99 46.97
CA SER A 175 7.88 -15.44 46.96
C SER A 175 9.18 -15.83 46.25
N GLY A 176 9.78 -14.92 45.47
CA GLY A 176 10.91 -15.22 44.59
C GLY A 176 10.58 -16.13 43.39
N ARG A 177 9.29 -16.42 43.13
CA ARG A 177 8.85 -17.28 42.01
C ARG A 177 8.88 -16.53 40.69
N MET A 178 9.18 -17.26 39.62
CA MET A 178 9.19 -16.79 38.25
C MET A 178 8.82 -17.94 37.31
N ALA A 179 8.09 -17.64 36.23
CA ALA A 179 7.76 -18.58 35.17
C ALA A 179 7.82 -17.89 33.81
N GLY A 180 8.35 -18.59 32.80
CA GLY A 180 8.32 -18.10 31.42
C GLY A 180 6.91 -18.15 30.84
N TYR A 181 6.63 -17.32 29.83
CA TYR A 181 5.31 -17.32 29.18
C TYR A 181 4.96 -18.68 28.56
N GLY A 182 5.93 -19.43 28.03
CA GLY A 182 5.68 -20.76 27.46
C GLY A 182 5.16 -21.76 28.49
N GLU A 183 5.68 -21.73 29.73
CA GLU A 183 5.20 -22.57 30.84
C GLU A 183 3.75 -22.23 31.24
N LEU A 184 3.34 -20.98 31.04
CA LEU A 184 2.03 -20.47 31.44
C LEU A 184 1.00 -20.50 30.31
N ALA A 185 1.43 -20.60 29.05
CA ALA A 185 0.60 -20.38 27.87
C ALA A 185 -0.65 -21.26 27.85
N ALA A 186 -0.51 -22.57 28.09
CA ALA A 186 -1.63 -23.50 28.08
C ALA A 186 -2.66 -23.18 29.17
N ALA A 187 -2.21 -22.83 30.38
CA ALA A 187 -3.07 -22.46 31.50
C ALA A 187 -3.76 -21.12 31.25
N ALA A 188 -3.02 -20.13 30.73
CA ALA A 188 -3.54 -18.82 30.39
C ALA A 188 -4.64 -18.91 29.32
N MET A 189 -4.43 -19.71 28.27
CA MET A 189 -5.40 -19.90 27.18
C MET A 189 -6.69 -20.60 27.62
N ALA A 190 -6.71 -21.27 28.77
CA ALA A 190 -7.92 -21.87 29.35
C ALA A 190 -8.75 -20.88 30.19
N LEU A 191 -8.23 -19.68 30.45
CA LEU A 191 -8.94 -18.62 31.18
C LEU A 191 -9.87 -17.84 30.24
N PRO A 192 -10.99 -17.30 30.76
CA PRO A 192 -11.81 -16.37 30.00
C PRO A 192 -11.03 -15.09 29.68
N VAL A 193 -11.33 -14.50 28.52
CA VAL A 193 -10.74 -13.23 28.11
C VAL A 193 -11.23 -12.11 29.06
N PRO A 194 -10.33 -11.31 29.66
CA PRO A 194 -10.73 -10.23 30.54
C PRO A 194 -11.64 -9.20 29.86
N SER A 195 -12.74 -8.82 30.53
CA SER A 195 -13.67 -7.80 30.05
C SER A 195 -13.19 -6.37 30.31
N ALA A 196 -12.33 -6.18 31.31
CA ALA A 196 -11.68 -4.92 31.64
C ALA A 196 -10.16 -5.06 31.47
N ILE A 197 -9.59 -4.29 30.55
CA ILE A 197 -8.16 -4.34 30.20
C ILE A 197 -7.57 -2.96 30.45
N THR A 198 -6.50 -2.90 31.24
CA THR A 198 -5.73 -1.67 31.45
C THR A 198 -4.54 -1.65 30.51
N LEU A 199 -4.49 -0.63 29.64
CA LEU A 199 -3.36 -0.39 28.75
C LEU A 199 -2.25 0.36 29.49
N LYS A 200 -1.00 0.17 29.04
CA LYS A 200 0.12 0.96 29.53
C LYS A 200 -0.06 2.45 29.22
N ALA A 201 0.37 3.29 30.15
CA ALA A 201 0.48 4.73 29.92
C ALA A 201 1.69 5.04 29.01
N THR A 202 1.70 6.21 28.38
CA THR A 202 2.74 6.60 27.41
C THR A 202 4.15 6.66 28.01
N ASP A 203 4.25 7.03 29.29
CA ASP A 203 5.49 7.06 30.07
C ASP A 203 6.03 5.66 30.44
N GLN A 204 5.21 4.61 30.27
CA GLN A 204 5.60 3.22 30.48
C GLN A 204 6.08 2.52 29.20
N PHE A 205 5.98 3.17 28.04
CA PHE A 205 6.35 2.57 26.77
C PHE A 205 7.86 2.35 26.63
N ARG A 206 8.23 1.15 26.19
CA ARG A 206 9.62 0.73 25.99
C ARG A 206 9.99 0.57 24.51
N LEU A 207 9.02 0.19 23.68
CA LEU A 207 9.13 -0.09 22.25
C LEU A 207 8.47 1.02 21.42
N ILE A 208 7.18 1.27 21.62
CA ILE A 208 6.43 2.23 20.77
C ILE A 208 6.83 3.67 21.11
N GLY A 209 6.90 4.53 20.08
CA GLY A 209 7.47 5.88 20.20
C GLY A 209 9.00 5.93 20.07
N LYS A 210 9.67 4.80 19.86
CA LYS A 210 11.13 4.72 19.65
C LYS A 210 11.46 4.35 18.20
N SER A 211 12.68 4.68 17.77
CA SER A 211 13.18 4.29 16.44
C SER A 211 13.55 2.81 16.44
N LEU A 212 12.62 1.97 16.00
CA LEU A 212 12.76 0.52 16.00
C LEU A 212 13.36 0.05 14.67
N LYS A 213 14.31 -0.90 14.76
CA LYS A 213 14.78 -1.63 13.57
C LYS A 213 13.67 -2.54 13.07
N ARG A 214 13.50 -2.61 11.75
CA ARG A 214 12.48 -3.47 11.17
C ARG A 214 12.84 -4.94 11.30
N LEU A 215 11.84 -5.76 11.65
CA LEU A 215 11.97 -7.21 11.80
C LEU A 215 12.34 -7.91 10.49
N ASP A 216 11.95 -7.34 9.35
CA ASP A 216 12.14 -7.92 8.02
C ASP A 216 13.43 -7.47 7.32
N THR A 217 14.12 -6.43 7.81
CA THR A 217 15.34 -5.91 7.18
C THR A 217 16.46 -6.97 7.08
N PRO A 218 16.81 -7.75 8.12
CA PRO A 218 17.92 -8.70 8.05
C PRO A 218 17.77 -9.77 6.96
N ASP A 219 16.54 -10.19 6.66
CA ASP A 219 16.28 -11.19 5.62
C ASP A 219 16.19 -10.55 4.23
N LYS A 220 15.69 -9.32 4.13
CA LYS A 220 15.67 -8.55 2.87
C LYS A 220 17.09 -8.31 2.35
N VAL A 221 18.00 -7.82 3.20
CA VAL A 221 19.38 -7.50 2.78
C VAL A 221 20.24 -8.75 2.50
N ARG A 222 19.83 -9.93 2.98
CA ARG A 222 20.51 -11.21 2.71
C ARG A 222 19.90 -12.00 1.56
N GLY A 223 18.85 -11.49 0.92
CA GLY A 223 18.12 -12.22 -0.13
C GLY A 223 17.41 -13.48 0.36
N LYS A 224 16.97 -13.49 1.62
CA LYS A 224 16.23 -14.61 2.24
C LYS A 224 14.72 -14.41 2.24
N THR A 225 14.27 -13.17 2.11
CA THR A 225 12.85 -12.84 2.01
C THR A 225 12.25 -13.47 0.76
N VAL A 226 11.07 -14.09 0.93
CA VAL A 226 10.32 -14.71 -0.17
C VAL A 226 9.14 -13.81 -0.52
N TYR A 227 9.11 -13.36 -1.77
CA TYR A 227 7.98 -12.66 -2.39
C TYR A 227 7.12 -13.65 -3.18
N GLY A 228 5.92 -13.23 -3.61
CA GLY A 228 5.05 -14.08 -4.44
C GLY A 228 5.75 -14.60 -5.71
N ILE A 229 6.61 -13.77 -6.32
CA ILE A 229 7.35 -14.13 -7.53
C ILE A 229 8.41 -15.23 -7.31
N ASP A 230 8.89 -15.38 -6.08
CA ASP A 230 9.97 -16.31 -5.73
C ASP A 230 9.49 -17.75 -5.59
N VAL A 231 8.18 -17.96 -5.47
CA VAL A 231 7.55 -19.27 -5.29
C VAL A 231 8.07 -20.28 -6.33
N ARG A 232 8.36 -21.48 -5.84
CA ARG A 232 8.79 -22.66 -6.59
C ARG A 232 8.08 -23.88 -6.02
N LEU A 233 7.32 -24.59 -6.86
CA LEU A 233 6.61 -25.81 -6.48
C LEU A 233 7.10 -27.00 -7.32
N PRO A 234 7.02 -28.23 -6.81
CA PRO A 234 7.30 -29.43 -7.60
C PRO A 234 6.43 -29.47 -8.87
N GLY A 235 7.05 -29.73 -10.03
CA GLY A 235 6.35 -29.81 -11.32
C GLY A 235 5.84 -28.47 -11.87
N MET A 236 6.12 -27.34 -11.20
CA MET A 236 5.66 -26.02 -11.64
C MET A 236 6.22 -25.63 -13.01
N LYS A 237 5.39 -25.03 -13.85
CA LYS A 237 5.79 -24.37 -15.10
C LYS A 237 5.68 -22.86 -14.99
N ILE A 238 6.42 -22.14 -15.84
CA ILE A 238 6.46 -20.67 -15.84
C ILE A 238 5.92 -20.16 -17.16
N GLY A 239 5.06 -19.15 -17.12
CA GLY A 239 4.51 -18.52 -18.31
C GLY A 239 4.54 -17.00 -18.26
N THR A 240 4.40 -16.39 -19.44
CA THR A 240 4.15 -14.96 -19.63
C THR A 240 2.78 -14.76 -20.25
N VAL A 241 2.18 -13.60 -20.01
CA VAL A 241 0.87 -13.21 -20.55
C VAL A 241 1.05 -12.14 -21.62
N ALA A 242 0.16 -12.15 -22.61
CA ALA A 242 -0.11 -11.03 -23.50
C ALA A 242 -1.62 -10.80 -23.52
N SER A 243 -2.07 -9.67 -22.99
CA SER A 243 -3.46 -9.24 -23.04
C SER A 243 -3.72 -8.36 -24.27
N CYS A 244 -4.98 -8.24 -24.68
CA CYS A 244 -5.38 -7.40 -25.79
C CYS A 244 -4.99 -5.95 -25.50
N PRO A 245 -4.13 -5.33 -26.32
CA PRO A 245 -3.58 -4.01 -26.04
C PRO A 245 -4.60 -2.87 -26.17
N VAL A 246 -5.75 -3.14 -26.78
CA VAL A 246 -6.88 -2.21 -26.83
C VAL A 246 -7.91 -2.63 -25.79
N PHE A 247 -8.25 -1.73 -24.88
CA PHE A 247 -9.20 -2.03 -23.79
C PHE A 247 -10.56 -2.49 -24.33
N GLY A 248 -11.07 -3.60 -23.79
CA GLY A 248 -12.32 -4.22 -24.23
C GLY A 248 -12.24 -4.97 -25.57
N GLY A 249 -11.06 -5.05 -26.20
CA GLY A 249 -10.83 -5.86 -27.38
C GLY A 249 -10.73 -7.37 -27.07
N LYS A 250 -10.54 -8.18 -28.11
CA LYS A 250 -10.55 -9.65 -28.03
C LYS A 250 -9.43 -10.29 -28.83
N LEU A 251 -9.07 -11.52 -28.46
CA LEU A 251 -8.20 -12.38 -29.24
C LEU A 251 -8.90 -12.79 -30.54
N LYS A 252 -8.27 -12.50 -31.68
CA LYS A 252 -8.75 -12.93 -33.00
C LYS A 252 -8.11 -14.24 -33.43
N SER A 253 -6.79 -14.35 -33.30
CA SER A 253 -6.03 -15.55 -33.63
C SER A 253 -4.66 -15.53 -32.95
N VAL A 254 -4.04 -16.71 -32.82
CA VAL A 254 -2.69 -16.89 -32.30
C VAL A 254 -2.03 -18.07 -33.02
N ASP A 255 -0.74 -17.97 -33.34
CA ASP A 255 0.03 -19.03 -33.99
C ASP A 255 0.58 -20.02 -32.93
N GLU A 256 -0.29 -20.94 -32.51
CA GLU A 256 0.07 -21.95 -31.51
C GLU A 256 1.21 -22.87 -31.99
N ALA A 257 1.25 -23.18 -33.28
CA ALA A 257 2.26 -24.06 -33.85
C ALA A 257 3.65 -23.42 -33.79
N ALA A 258 3.76 -22.13 -34.14
CA ALA A 258 5.02 -21.38 -34.03
C ALA A 258 5.49 -21.28 -32.59
N ALA A 259 4.57 -21.02 -31.63
CA ALA A 259 4.90 -20.97 -30.22
C ALA A 259 5.42 -22.32 -29.69
N LEU A 260 4.73 -23.42 -30.01
CA LEU A 260 5.09 -24.77 -29.58
C LEU A 260 6.38 -25.30 -30.25
N ALA A 261 6.78 -24.74 -31.39
CA ALA A 261 8.05 -25.06 -32.03
C ALA A 261 9.27 -24.49 -31.27
N VAL A 262 9.08 -23.50 -30.38
CA VAL A 262 10.14 -22.93 -29.56
C VAL A 262 10.57 -23.94 -28.47
N PRO A 263 11.85 -24.34 -28.39
CA PRO A 263 12.32 -25.29 -27.38
C PRO A 263 12.00 -24.83 -25.95
N GLY A 264 11.43 -25.75 -25.17
CA GLY A 264 11.02 -25.51 -23.79
C GLY A 264 9.63 -24.89 -23.63
N VAL A 265 8.93 -24.53 -24.72
CA VAL A 265 7.50 -24.21 -24.67
C VAL A 265 6.70 -25.49 -24.63
N SER A 266 5.64 -25.49 -23.82
CA SER A 266 4.80 -26.67 -23.59
C SER A 266 3.32 -26.41 -23.88
N HIS A 267 2.83 -25.19 -23.65
CA HIS A 267 1.41 -24.86 -23.81
C HIS A 267 1.21 -23.43 -24.28
N VAL A 268 0.15 -23.22 -25.06
CA VAL A 268 -0.45 -21.92 -25.35
C VAL A 268 -1.88 -21.95 -24.80
N LEU A 269 -2.12 -21.16 -23.77
CA LEU A 269 -3.42 -21.07 -23.08
C LEU A 269 -4.12 -19.79 -23.52
N LYS A 270 -5.45 -19.85 -23.64
CA LYS A 270 -6.25 -18.75 -24.22
C LYS A 270 -7.39 -18.35 -23.29
N LEU A 271 -7.66 -17.04 -23.26
CA LEU A 271 -8.87 -16.40 -22.77
C LEU A 271 -9.42 -15.51 -23.90
N ASP A 272 -10.61 -14.94 -23.71
CA ASP A 272 -11.25 -14.10 -24.72
C ASP A 272 -10.42 -12.88 -25.12
N ASP A 273 -9.63 -12.35 -24.18
CA ASP A 273 -8.85 -11.12 -24.32
C ASP A 273 -7.36 -11.30 -24.01
N ALA A 274 -6.89 -12.53 -23.76
CA ALA A 274 -5.51 -12.77 -23.36
C ALA A 274 -4.98 -14.15 -23.81
N VAL A 275 -3.66 -14.22 -24.00
CA VAL A 275 -2.91 -15.45 -24.26
C VAL A 275 -1.85 -15.61 -23.19
N ALA A 276 -1.65 -16.83 -22.70
CA ALA A 276 -0.49 -17.18 -21.88
C ALA A 276 0.35 -18.24 -22.61
N VAL A 277 1.66 -18.02 -22.71
CA VAL A 277 2.59 -19.03 -23.22
C VAL A 277 3.39 -19.58 -22.05
N VAL A 278 3.40 -20.90 -21.90
CA VAL A 278 3.94 -21.61 -20.74
C VAL A 278 5.06 -22.55 -21.16
N GLY A 279 6.17 -22.50 -20.43
CA GLY A 279 7.35 -23.32 -20.69
C GLY A 279 8.11 -23.71 -19.43
N ASP A 280 9.26 -24.35 -19.64
CA ASP A 280 10.15 -24.83 -18.59
C ASP A 280 10.83 -23.69 -17.80
N HIS A 281 11.00 -22.54 -18.45
CA HIS A 281 11.57 -21.33 -17.85
C HIS A 281 11.05 -20.07 -18.56
N MET A 282 11.19 -18.92 -17.89
CA MET A 282 10.66 -17.65 -18.38
C MET A 282 11.14 -17.28 -19.79
N TRP A 283 12.41 -17.55 -20.12
CA TRP A 283 12.94 -17.24 -21.45
C TRP A 283 12.22 -17.99 -22.58
N ALA A 284 11.90 -19.29 -22.41
CA ALA A 284 11.16 -20.06 -23.40
C ALA A 284 9.74 -19.51 -23.54
N ALA A 285 9.08 -19.17 -22.42
CA ALA A 285 7.76 -18.55 -22.43
C ALA A 285 7.75 -17.21 -23.21
N ILE A 286 8.75 -16.35 -23.01
CA ILE A 286 8.87 -15.08 -23.73
C ILE A 286 9.10 -15.31 -25.23
N GLN A 287 10.04 -16.18 -25.60
CA GLN A 287 10.32 -16.50 -27.01
C GLN A 287 9.09 -17.15 -27.68
N GLY A 288 8.39 -18.02 -26.97
CA GLY A 288 7.15 -18.62 -27.42
C GLY A 288 6.05 -17.59 -27.61
N MET A 289 5.89 -16.61 -26.71
CA MET A 289 4.91 -15.52 -26.88
C MET A 289 5.22 -14.65 -28.11
N GLN A 290 6.50 -14.37 -28.36
CA GLN A 290 6.92 -13.64 -29.57
C GLN A 290 6.60 -14.43 -30.84
N ALA A 291 6.87 -15.74 -30.85
CA ALA A 291 6.53 -16.62 -31.97
C ALA A 291 5.01 -16.80 -32.15
N ALA A 292 4.24 -16.82 -31.06
CA ALA A 292 2.78 -16.93 -31.07
C ALA A 292 2.10 -15.76 -31.78
N ALA A 293 2.72 -14.57 -31.75
CA ALA A 293 2.29 -13.34 -32.39
C ALA A 293 0.75 -13.12 -32.37
N PRO A 294 0.12 -13.00 -31.18
CA PRO A 294 -1.33 -12.87 -31.08
C PRO A 294 -1.87 -11.69 -31.90
N VAL A 295 -2.93 -11.94 -32.65
CA VAL A 295 -3.66 -10.94 -33.44
C VAL A 295 -4.93 -10.58 -32.69
N TRP A 296 -5.19 -9.29 -32.56
CA TRP A 296 -6.26 -8.75 -31.74
C TRP A 296 -7.33 -8.05 -32.59
N ASP A 297 -8.58 -8.14 -32.15
CA ASP A 297 -9.65 -7.24 -32.55
C ASP A 297 -9.79 -6.14 -31.49
N GLY A 298 -9.53 -4.89 -31.86
CA GLY A 298 -9.58 -3.75 -30.95
C GLY A 298 -10.99 -3.30 -30.55
N GLY A 299 -12.04 -3.87 -31.16
CA GLY A 299 -13.42 -3.57 -30.81
C GLY A 299 -13.76 -2.07 -30.89
N ALA A 300 -14.60 -1.61 -29.97
CA ALA A 300 -15.13 -0.23 -29.98
C ALA A 300 -14.11 0.84 -29.54
N PHE A 301 -13.03 0.46 -28.84
CA PHE A 301 -12.08 1.42 -28.28
C PHE A 301 -10.86 1.67 -29.18
N LYS A 302 -10.75 0.97 -30.31
CA LYS A 302 -9.58 0.97 -31.22
C LYS A 302 -9.20 2.33 -31.82
N ASP A 303 -10.12 3.28 -31.84
CA ASP A 303 -9.90 4.63 -32.42
C ASP A 303 -9.78 5.71 -31.32
N MET A 304 -9.72 5.32 -30.03
CA MET A 304 -9.64 6.26 -28.93
C MET A 304 -8.24 6.88 -28.81
N SER A 305 -8.19 8.19 -28.56
CA SER A 305 -6.96 8.92 -28.24
C SER A 305 -7.09 9.70 -26.94
N MET A 306 -5.96 10.13 -26.38
CA MET A 306 -5.94 10.97 -25.17
C MET A 306 -6.69 12.30 -25.39
N GLU A 307 -6.61 12.87 -26.59
CA GLU A 307 -7.31 14.10 -26.95
C GLU A 307 -8.84 13.93 -26.86
N VAL A 308 -9.37 12.83 -27.40
CA VAL A 308 -10.81 12.52 -27.36
C VAL A 308 -11.28 12.31 -25.92
N LEU A 309 -10.51 11.57 -25.11
CA LEU A 309 -10.82 11.33 -23.70
C LEU A 309 -10.89 12.64 -22.92
N VAL A 310 -9.83 13.45 -22.96
CA VAL A 310 -9.77 14.73 -22.23
C VAL A 310 -10.81 15.72 -22.74
N GLY A 311 -11.05 15.78 -24.06
CA GLY A 311 -12.10 16.62 -24.64
C GLY A 311 -13.50 16.25 -24.14
N SER A 312 -13.79 14.94 -24.01
CA SER A 312 -15.07 14.47 -23.47
C SER A 312 -15.22 14.78 -21.97
N MET A 313 -14.14 14.69 -21.19
CA MET A 313 -14.13 15.05 -19.78
C MET A 313 -14.31 16.56 -19.58
N ALA A 314 -13.63 17.40 -20.36
CA ALA A 314 -13.78 18.85 -20.30
C ALA A 314 -15.22 19.29 -20.64
N LYS A 315 -15.89 18.57 -21.56
CA LYS A 315 -17.32 18.74 -21.84
C LYS A 315 -18.19 18.31 -20.65
N ALA A 316 -17.89 17.18 -20.01
CA ALA A 316 -18.59 16.73 -18.81
C ALA A 316 -18.48 17.75 -17.67
N ALA A 317 -17.30 18.35 -17.47
CA ALA A 317 -17.08 19.36 -16.43
C ALA A 317 -18.02 20.59 -16.52
N GLN A 318 -18.61 20.85 -17.71
CA GLN A 318 -19.57 21.93 -17.90
C GLN A 318 -20.98 21.61 -17.36
N SER A 319 -21.28 20.35 -17.05
CA SER A 319 -22.57 19.99 -16.45
C SER A 319 -22.66 20.44 -14.99
N ASP A 320 -23.88 20.40 -14.46
CA ASP A 320 -24.07 20.40 -13.02
C ASP A 320 -23.44 19.13 -12.43
N GLY A 321 -22.90 19.25 -11.22
CA GLY A 321 -22.31 18.15 -10.46
C GLY A 321 -23.15 17.81 -9.25
N LEU A 322 -22.84 16.66 -8.64
CA LEU A 322 -23.36 16.30 -7.33
C LEU A 322 -22.72 17.19 -6.27
N VAL A 323 -23.52 17.67 -5.32
CA VAL A 323 -23.03 18.51 -4.22
C VAL A 323 -22.30 17.63 -3.21
N ALA A 324 -20.98 17.82 -3.08
CA ALA A 324 -20.19 17.16 -2.05
C ALA A 324 -20.11 17.97 -0.76
N HIS A 325 -20.08 19.30 -0.88
CA HIS A 325 -20.07 20.21 0.26
C HIS A 325 -20.68 21.57 -0.13
N ASP A 326 -21.43 22.18 0.78
CA ASP A 326 -22.01 23.52 0.58
C ASP A 326 -22.07 24.29 1.90
N GLN A 327 -21.48 25.47 1.92
CA GLN A 327 -21.40 26.33 3.10
C GLN A 327 -21.50 27.80 2.70
N ASN A 328 -22.41 28.53 3.36
CA ASN A 328 -22.54 29.99 3.34
C ASN A 328 -22.66 30.64 1.94
N ASP A 329 -23.33 29.97 0.99
CA ASP A 329 -23.59 30.48 -0.38
C ASP A 329 -22.32 31.01 -1.06
N ALA A 330 -21.36 30.10 -1.29
CA ALA A 330 -20.12 30.45 -1.99
C ALA A 330 -20.35 31.10 -3.37
N PRO A 331 -21.31 30.67 -4.21
CA PRO A 331 -21.64 31.35 -5.46
C PRO A 331 -22.05 32.81 -5.27
N GLY A 332 -22.94 33.11 -4.32
CA GLY A 332 -23.35 34.48 -4.02
C GLY A 332 -22.23 35.34 -3.46
N ALA A 333 -21.38 34.78 -2.59
CA ALA A 333 -20.20 35.46 -2.06
C ALA A 333 -19.17 35.77 -3.16
N TYR A 334 -18.97 34.84 -4.11
CA TYR A 334 -18.12 35.07 -5.29
C TYR A 334 -18.65 36.20 -6.16
N GLY A 335 -19.98 36.30 -6.34
CA GLY A 335 -20.62 37.39 -7.07
C GLY A 335 -20.23 38.78 -6.56
N LYS A 336 -20.04 38.92 -5.25
CA LYS A 336 -19.73 40.17 -4.54
C LYS A 336 -18.24 40.44 -4.31
N ALA A 337 -17.36 39.49 -4.65
CA ALA A 337 -15.93 39.62 -4.41
C ALA A 337 -15.30 40.78 -5.21
N ALA A 338 -14.30 41.43 -4.62
CA ALA A 338 -13.57 42.54 -5.24
C ALA A 338 -12.58 42.04 -6.30
N THR A 339 -11.91 40.92 -6.03
CA THR A 339 -11.04 40.22 -7.00
C THR A 339 -11.55 38.81 -7.19
N LYS A 340 -11.60 38.33 -8.43
CA LYS A 340 -12.14 37.02 -8.80
C LYS A 340 -11.09 36.26 -9.61
N LEU A 341 -10.81 35.03 -9.21
CA LEU A 341 -9.89 34.14 -9.90
C LEU A 341 -10.63 32.87 -10.30
N GLU A 342 -10.28 32.36 -11.48
CA GLU A 342 -10.73 31.06 -11.98
C GLU A 342 -9.56 30.32 -12.61
N ALA A 343 -9.52 29.01 -12.45
CA ALA A 343 -8.46 28.18 -12.99
C ALA A 343 -8.97 26.78 -13.33
N THR A 344 -8.31 26.14 -14.28
CA THR A 344 -8.50 24.72 -14.59
C THR A 344 -7.20 23.99 -14.36
N TYR A 345 -7.29 22.85 -13.68
CA TYR A 345 -6.18 21.96 -13.39
C TYR A 345 -6.40 20.60 -14.04
N GLN A 346 -5.32 19.97 -14.50
CA GLN A 346 -5.37 18.67 -15.14
C GLN A 346 -4.28 17.76 -14.58
N LEU A 347 -4.65 16.52 -14.27
CA LEU A 347 -3.71 15.51 -13.83
C LEU A 347 -3.85 14.24 -14.68
N PRO A 348 -2.74 13.62 -15.10
CA PRO A 348 -2.77 12.53 -16.06
C PRO A 348 -3.13 11.20 -15.42
N PHE A 349 -3.47 10.23 -16.27
CA PHE A 349 -3.43 8.83 -15.86
C PHE A 349 -2.01 8.45 -15.41
N LEU A 350 -1.89 7.65 -14.35
CA LEU A 350 -0.60 7.19 -13.82
C LEU A 350 -0.59 5.67 -13.68
N SER A 351 0.55 5.06 -14.01
CA SER A 351 0.86 3.68 -13.64
C SER A 351 1.50 3.64 -12.26
N HIS A 352 1.25 2.55 -11.54
CA HIS A 352 1.88 2.26 -10.25
C HIS A 352 3.35 1.90 -10.38
N ALA A 353 3.66 1.17 -11.46
CA ALA A 353 4.97 0.67 -11.83
C ALA A 353 5.83 0.14 -10.64
N PRO A 354 5.31 -0.78 -9.80
CA PRO A 354 6.05 -1.34 -8.68
C PRO A 354 7.27 -2.13 -9.17
N MET A 355 8.36 -2.19 -8.39
CA MET A 355 9.59 -2.88 -8.85
C MET A 355 9.38 -4.37 -9.14
N GLU A 356 8.59 -5.07 -8.32
CA GLU A 356 8.14 -6.43 -8.60
C GLU A 356 6.95 -6.41 -9.59
N PRO A 357 7.10 -6.90 -10.83
CA PRO A 357 5.99 -6.98 -11.79
C PRO A 357 4.88 -7.91 -11.28
N ILE A 358 3.69 -7.72 -11.83
CA ILE A 358 2.54 -8.58 -11.53
C ILE A 358 2.87 -10.04 -11.79
N ASN A 359 2.54 -10.86 -10.80
CA ASN A 359 2.78 -12.29 -10.82
C ASN A 359 1.77 -13.01 -9.94
N CYS A 360 1.48 -14.26 -10.29
CA CYS A 360 0.65 -15.15 -9.48
C CYS A 360 1.01 -16.60 -9.79
N THR A 361 1.04 -17.44 -8.76
CA THR A 361 1.15 -18.89 -8.93
C THR A 361 -0.16 -19.54 -8.52
N VAL A 362 -0.73 -20.39 -9.38
CA VAL A 362 -1.98 -21.11 -9.11
C VAL A 362 -1.83 -22.57 -9.46
N GLN A 363 -2.43 -23.44 -8.64
CA GLN A 363 -2.69 -24.83 -8.98
C GLN A 363 -4.17 -25.13 -8.78
N VAL A 364 -4.84 -25.60 -9.84
CA VAL A 364 -6.19 -26.16 -9.76
C VAL A 364 -6.08 -27.66 -9.94
N LYS A 365 -6.40 -28.44 -8.90
CA LYS A 365 -6.28 -29.90 -8.94
C LYS A 365 -7.30 -30.53 -8.00
N ASP A 366 -7.90 -31.65 -8.39
CA ASP A 366 -8.80 -32.44 -7.54
C ASP A 366 -9.95 -31.62 -6.89
N GLY A 367 -10.45 -30.60 -7.60
CA GLY A 367 -11.53 -29.73 -7.12
C GLY A 367 -11.12 -28.70 -6.06
N VAL A 368 -9.82 -28.47 -5.87
CA VAL A 368 -9.26 -27.42 -5.01
C VAL A 368 -8.36 -26.47 -5.81
N CYS A 369 -8.20 -25.25 -5.31
CA CYS A 369 -7.37 -24.21 -5.90
C CYS A 369 -6.44 -23.61 -4.85
N ASP A 370 -5.14 -23.79 -5.02
CA ASP A 370 -4.11 -23.14 -4.21
C ASP A 370 -3.52 -21.95 -4.98
N VAL A 371 -3.42 -20.80 -4.30
CA VAL A 371 -2.92 -19.55 -4.86
C VAL A 371 -1.77 -19.03 -4.01
N TRP A 372 -0.59 -18.88 -4.59
CA TRP A 372 0.55 -18.23 -3.96
C TRP A 372 0.77 -16.86 -4.60
N VAL A 373 0.55 -15.80 -3.83
CA VAL A 373 0.52 -14.42 -4.33
C VAL A 373 0.94 -13.46 -3.22
N GLY A 374 1.46 -12.29 -3.58
CA GLY A 374 1.52 -11.15 -2.66
C GLY A 374 0.39 -10.19 -2.99
N THR A 375 -0.60 -10.01 -2.12
CA THR A 375 -1.75 -9.12 -2.34
C THR A 375 -2.09 -8.31 -1.09
N GLN A 376 -2.59 -7.09 -1.28
CA GLN A 376 -3.09 -6.24 -0.20
C GLN A 376 -4.51 -6.60 0.24
N VAL A 377 -5.21 -7.46 -0.52
CA VAL A 377 -6.62 -7.80 -0.33
C VAL A 377 -6.88 -9.32 -0.49
N PRO A 378 -6.43 -10.14 0.47
CA PRO A 378 -6.49 -11.60 0.36
C PRO A 378 -7.91 -12.17 0.16
N THR A 379 -8.94 -11.51 0.67
CA THR A 379 -10.34 -11.97 0.56
C THR A 379 -10.89 -11.77 -0.85
N ARG A 380 -10.63 -10.61 -1.48
CA ARG A 380 -10.94 -10.36 -2.90
C ARG A 380 -10.14 -11.27 -3.81
N ALA A 381 -8.87 -11.52 -3.50
CA ALA A 381 -8.05 -12.48 -4.26
C ALA A 381 -8.64 -13.89 -4.23
N ARG A 382 -9.14 -14.35 -3.07
CA ARG A 382 -9.85 -15.63 -2.94
C ARG A 382 -11.10 -15.68 -3.81
N MET A 383 -11.93 -14.65 -3.76
CA MET A 383 -13.15 -14.53 -4.57
C MET A 383 -12.85 -14.59 -6.08
N LEU A 384 -11.86 -13.82 -6.55
CA LEU A 384 -11.50 -13.79 -7.97
C LEU A 384 -10.82 -15.08 -8.43
N ALA A 385 -10.01 -15.71 -7.58
CA ALA A 385 -9.45 -17.04 -7.85
C ALA A 385 -10.56 -18.10 -7.97
N ALA A 386 -11.55 -18.09 -7.08
CA ALA A 386 -12.70 -19.01 -7.11
C ALA A 386 -13.48 -18.87 -8.42
N LYS A 387 -13.78 -17.62 -8.80
CA LYS A 387 -14.43 -17.29 -10.08
C LYS A 387 -13.64 -17.78 -11.28
N GLY A 388 -12.32 -17.50 -11.32
CA GLY A 388 -11.44 -17.94 -12.41
C GLY A 388 -11.31 -19.46 -12.51
N ALA A 389 -11.19 -20.14 -11.38
CA ALA A 389 -11.11 -21.61 -11.31
C ALA A 389 -12.46 -22.30 -11.55
N GLY A 390 -13.59 -21.58 -11.46
CA GLY A 390 -14.93 -22.15 -11.52
C GLY A 390 -15.27 -23.01 -10.30
N LEU A 391 -14.78 -22.61 -9.12
CA LEU A 391 -14.96 -23.30 -7.84
C LEU A 391 -15.66 -22.40 -6.81
N ALA A 392 -16.12 -22.99 -5.71
CA ALA A 392 -16.58 -22.23 -4.54
C ALA A 392 -15.39 -21.65 -3.76
N GLU A 393 -15.58 -20.54 -3.05
CA GLU A 393 -14.51 -19.87 -2.29
C GLU A 393 -13.89 -20.74 -1.19
N ASP A 394 -14.65 -21.64 -0.58
CA ASP A 394 -14.17 -22.57 0.44
C ASP A 394 -13.25 -23.68 -0.12
N LYS A 395 -13.12 -23.76 -1.45
CA LYS A 395 -12.15 -24.62 -2.16
C LYS A 395 -10.86 -23.88 -2.53
N VAL A 396 -10.74 -22.61 -2.15
CA VAL A 396 -9.58 -21.78 -2.49
C VAL A 396 -8.75 -21.46 -1.26
N THR A 397 -7.46 -21.79 -1.32
CA THR A 397 -6.48 -21.40 -0.29
C THR A 397 -5.57 -20.31 -0.81
N ILE A 398 -5.46 -19.21 -0.07
CA ILE A 398 -4.53 -18.12 -0.37
C ILE A 398 -3.30 -18.23 0.53
N HIS A 399 -2.14 -18.36 -0.08
CA HIS A 399 -0.82 -18.26 0.56
C HIS A 399 -0.27 -16.85 0.28
N ASN A 400 -0.51 -15.92 1.20
CA ASN A 400 -0.16 -14.51 1.01
C ASN A 400 1.31 -14.23 1.41
N TYR A 401 2.09 -13.67 0.50
CA TYR A 401 3.51 -13.33 0.68
C TYR A 401 3.73 -11.82 0.79
N LEU A 402 4.96 -11.43 1.15
CA LEU A 402 5.40 -10.05 1.06
C LEU A 402 5.33 -9.56 -0.40
N ILE A 403 5.21 -8.24 -0.56
CA ILE A 403 5.07 -7.58 -1.87
C ILE A 403 6.28 -6.69 -2.14
N GLY A 404 6.83 -6.74 -3.36
CA GLY A 404 7.92 -5.89 -3.84
C GLY A 404 7.44 -4.53 -4.38
N GLY A 405 6.56 -3.88 -3.62
CA GLY A 405 5.87 -2.63 -3.99
C GLY A 405 4.43 -2.87 -4.45
N GLY A 406 3.50 -2.10 -3.89
CA GLY A 406 2.09 -2.15 -4.27
C GLY A 406 1.60 -0.82 -4.81
N PHE A 407 1.78 0.25 -4.03
CA PHE A 407 1.42 1.62 -4.39
C PHE A 407 -0.05 1.80 -4.83
N GLY A 408 -0.94 0.85 -4.53
CA GLY A 408 -2.32 0.80 -5.04
C GLY A 408 -2.58 -0.38 -5.97
N ARG A 409 -1.61 -0.75 -6.82
CA ARG A 409 -1.72 -1.84 -7.82
C ARG A 409 -2.24 -3.15 -7.25
N ARG A 410 -1.78 -3.52 -6.05
CA ARG A 410 -2.10 -4.81 -5.41
C ARG A 410 -3.30 -4.75 -4.46
N LEU A 411 -4.04 -3.65 -4.46
CA LEU A 411 -5.44 -3.61 -4.04
C LEU A 411 -6.35 -4.27 -5.08
N GLU A 412 -5.89 -4.41 -6.32
CA GLU A 412 -6.57 -5.21 -7.32
C GLU A 412 -6.09 -6.66 -7.29
N ALA A 413 -6.92 -7.56 -7.81
CA ALA A 413 -6.66 -9.00 -7.85
C ALA A 413 -7.22 -9.66 -9.13
N GLU A 414 -7.46 -8.87 -10.18
CA GLU A 414 -7.86 -9.32 -11.50
C GLU A 414 -6.85 -10.29 -12.11
N TYR A 415 -5.55 -10.05 -11.90
CA TYR A 415 -4.47 -10.95 -12.34
C TYR A 415 -4.51 -12.31 -11.62
N VAL A 416 -5.05 -12.37 -10.40
CA VAL A 416 -5.27 -13.64 -9.68
C VAL A 416 -6.37 -14.44 -10.35
N GLY A 417 -7.50 -13.78 -10.65
CA GLY A 417 -8.60 -14.40 -11.40
C GLY A 417 -8.17 -14.86 -12.80
N GLN A 418 -7.40 -14.04 -13.51
CA GLN A 418 -6.84 -14.38 -14.83
C GLN A 418 -5.93 -15.62 -14.74
N THR A 419 -5.03 -15.66 -13.75
CA THR A 419 -4.12 -16.80 -13.56
C THR A 419 -4.89 -18.07 -13.20
N ALA A 420 -5.93 -17.98 -12.37
CA ALA A 420 -6.79 -19.12 -12.06
C ALA A 420 -7.57 -19.64 -13.27
N ALA A 421 -8.03 -18.75 -14.15
CA ALA A 421 -8.70 -19.11 -15.39
C ALA A 421 -7.78 -19.83 -16.38
N PHE A 422 -6.51 -19.43 -16.46
CA PHE A 422 -5.50 -20.18 -17.20
C PHE A 422 -5.14 -21.51 -16.51
N ALA A 423 -4.98 -21.51 -15.19
CA ALA A 423 -4.58 -22.70 -14.43
C ALA A 423 -5.59 -23.84 -14.52
N ARG A 424 -6.89 -23.52 -14.67
CA ARG A 424 -7.95 -24.51 -14.90
C ARG A 424 -7.74 -25.33 -16.18
N GLN A 425 -6.95 -24.85 -17.13
CA GLN A 425 -6.71 -25.51 -18.42
C GLN A 425 -5.58 -26.56 -18.37
N VAL A 426 -4.88 -26.70 -17.23
CA VAL A 426 -3.72 -27.59 -17.04
C VAL A 426 -3.78 -28.30 -15.69
N ASP A 427 -2.95 -29.33 -15.49
CA ASP A 427 -2.94 -30.19 -14.28
C ASP A 427 -1.72 -29.98 -13.36
N PHE A 428 -0.84 -29.05 -13.71
CA PHE A 428 0.36 -28.67 -12.95
C PHE A 428 0.26 -27.25 -12.38
N PRO A 429 1.03 -26.91 -11.32
CA PRO A 429 1.11 -25.53 -10.85
C PRO A 429 1.68 -24.62 -11.95
N ILE A 430 1.02 -23.50 -12.22
CA ILE A 430 1.53 -22.49 -13.15
C ILE A 430 1.86 -21.21 -12.40
N LYS A 431 3.03 -20.66 -12.70
CA LYS A 431 3.36 -19.28 -12.35
C LYS A 431 3.32 -18.41 -13.59
N LEU A 432 2.40 -17.44 -13.60
CA LEU A 432 2.35 -16.41 -14.62
C LEU A 432 3.03 -15.15 -14.09
N VAL A 433 3.91 -14.58 -14.91
CA VAL A 433 4.58 -13.31 -14.66
C VAL A 433 4.27 -12.40 -15.83
N TRP A 434 3.74 -11.21 -15.55
CA TRP A 434 3.61 -10.17 -16.56
C TRP A 434 4.99 -9.56 -16.81
N SER A 435 5.34 -9.37 -18.08
CA SER A 435 6.50 -8.54 -18.43
C SER A 435 6.28 -7.11 -17.91
N ARG A 436 7.34 -6.31 -17.79
CA ARG A 436 7.19 -4.90 -17.38
C ARG A 436 6.30 -4.13 -18.37
N GLU A 437 6.44 -4.45 -19.64
CA GLU A 437 5.64 -3.90 -20.74
C GLU A 437 4.16 -4.21 -20.54
N GLN A 438 3.82 -5.46 -20.22
CA GLN A 438 2.43 -5.83 -19.90
C GLN A 438 1.95 -5.19 -18.60
N ASP A 439 2.80 -5.08 -17.59
CA ASP A 439 2.48 -4.45 -16.31
C ASP A 439 2.12 -2.96 -16.45
N ILE A 440 2.85 -2.21 -17.30
CA ILE A 440 2.54 -0.80 -17.58
C ILE A 440 1.35 -0.65 -18.53
N GLN A 441 1.25 -1.48 -19.58
CA GLN A 441 0.19 -1.34 -20.60
C GLN A 441 -1.18 -1.91 -20.17
N HIS A 442 -1.20 -2.73 -19.12
CA HIS A 442 -2.40 -3.32 -18.53
C HIS A 442 -2.50 -3.04 -17.03
N ASP A 443 -1.89 -1.94 -16.57
CA ASP A 443 -2.10 -1.46 -15.21
C ASP A 443 -3.58 -1.08 -15.01
N THR A 444 -3.97 -0.92 -13.75
CA THR A 444 -5.23 -0.31 -13.33
C THR A 444 -4.92 1.14 -12.95
N TYR A 445 -5.06 2.07 -13.89
CA TYR A 445 -4.44 3.39 -13.77
C TYR A 445 -5.08 4.27 -12.70
N ARG A 446 -4.29 5.18 -12.11
CA ARG A 446 -4.88 6.35 -11.45
C ARG A 446 -5.73 7.11 -12.48
N PRO A 447 -6.97 7.55 -12.19
CA PRO A 447 -7.74 8.33 -13.14
C PRO A 447 -7.05 9.62 -13.58
N TYR A 448 -7.45 10.09 -14.77
CA TYR A 448 -7.24 11.48 -15.18
C TYR A 448 -8.27 12.36 -14.47
N TYR A 449 -7.86 13.57 -14.11
CA TYR A 449 -8.71 14.54 -13.43
C TYR A 449 -8.72 15.88 -14.18
N TYR A 450 -9.87 16.54 -14.20
CA TYR A 450 -10.09 17.86 -14.78
C TYR A 450 -10.88 18.72 -13.78
N ASP A 451 -10.18 19.59 -13.08
CA ASP A 451 -10.75 20.31 -11.95
C ASP A 451 -10.90 21.78 -12.31
N GLN A 452 -12.03 22.37 -11.94
CA GLN A 452 -12.31 23.79 -12.13
C GLN A 452 -12.45 24.48 -10.77
N LEU A 453 -11.61 25.47 -10.52
CA LEU A 453 -11.64 26.28 -9.30
C LEU A 453 -12.07 27.70 -9.60
N ARG A 454 -12.82 28.28 -8.68
CA ARG A 454 -13.02 29.73 -8.60
C ARG A 454 -13.04 30.21 -7.16
N ALA A 455 -12.43 31.35 -6.90
CA ALA A 455 -12.44 31.96 -5.58
C ALA A 455 -12.48 33.49 -5.68
N GLY A 456 -13.06 34.10 -4.65
CA GLY A 456 -13.19 35.54 -4.52
C GLY A 456 -12.34 36.07 -3.36
N LEU A 457 -11.70 37.23 -3.56
CA LEU A 457 -11.02 37.99 -2.52
C LEU A 457 -11.77 39.31 -2.25
N ASP A 458 -11.76 39.77 -1.00
CA ASP A 458 -12.20 41.12 -0.63
C ASP A 458 -11.15 42.20 -0.94
N GLY A 459 -11.47 43.46 -0.60
CA GLY A 459 -10.56 44.60 -0.82
C GLY A 459 -9.28 44.57 0.02
N GLN A 460 -9.20 43.69 1.03
CA GLN A 460 -8.01 43.46 1.84
C GLN A 460 -7.23 42.20 1.38
N GLY A 461 -7.67 41.56 0.30
CA GLY A 461 -7.06 40.35 -0.23
C GLY A 461 -7.40 39.08 0.57
N ARG A 462 -8.44 39.08 1.41
CA ARG A 462 -8.87 37.88 2.16
C ARG A 462 -9.88 37.07 1.34
N ILE A 463 -9.82 35.74 1.43
CA ILE A 463 -10.77 34.85 0.76
C ILE A 463 -12.18 35.07 1.32
N VAL A 464 -13.15 35.30 0.45
CA VAL A 464 -14.59 35.39 0.80
C VAL A 464 -15.43 34.27 0.20
N SER A 465 -14.92 33.57 -0.82
CA SER A 465 -15.59 32.45 -1.47
C SER A 465 -14.56 31.48 -2.03
N TRP A 466 -14.80 30.18 -1.85
CA TRP A 466 -14.05 29.08 -2.42
C TRP A 466 -14.99 28.10 -3.11
N GLN A 467 -14.71 27.73 -4.36
CA GLN A 467 -15.52 26.77 -5.10
C GLN A 467 -14.62 25.85 -5.92
N HIS A 468 -14.82 24.55 -5.78
CA HIS A 468 -14.02 23.50 -6.43
C HIS A 468 -14.96 22.48 -7.07
N LYS A 469 -14.95 22.41 -8.41
CA LYS A 469 -15.63 21.35 -9.14
C LYS A 469 -14.60 20.30 -9.55
N VAL A 470 -14.71 19.10 -8.98
CA VAL A 470 -13.89 17.93 -9.33
C VAL A 470 -14.57 17.20 -10.48
N THR A 471 -13.86 16.97 -11.59
CA THR A 471 -14.33 16.07 -12.67
C THR A 471 -13.34 14.92 -12.82
N GLY A 472 -13.82 13.71 -12.59
CA GLY A 472 -12.99 12.52 -12.61
C GLY A 472 -13.81 11.25 -12.46
N ALA A 473 -13.14 10.11 -12.53
CA ALA A 473 -13.79 8.82 -12.47
C ALA A 473 -14.09 8.39 -11.03
N SER A 474 -15.11 7.56 -10.86
CA SER A 474 -15.39 6.92 -9.57
C SER A 474 -14.56 5.64 -9.43
N VAL A 475 -13.54 5.69 -8.57
CA VAL A 475 -12.74 4.52 -8.25
C VAL A 475 -13.56 3.51 -7.45
N TYR A 476 -14.47 3.95 -6.58
CA TYR A 476 -15.40 3.04 -5.90
C TYR A 476 -16.29 2.28 -6.89
N ASN A 477 -16.80 2.95 -7.92
CA ASN A 477 -17.58 2.28 -8.97
C ASN A 477 -16.76 1.19 -9.66
N SER A 478 -15.52 1.51 -10.04
CA SER A 478 -14.60 0.56 -10.67
C SER A 478 -14.32 -0.63 -9.76
N TYR A 479 -13.96 -0.38 -8.51
CA TYR A 479 -13.54 -1.40 -7.57
C TYR A 479 -14.69 -2.31 -7.09
N MET A 480 -15.83 -1.73 -6.73
CA MET A 480 -16.99 -2.48 -6.20
C MET A 480 -17.84 -3.13 -7.29
N GLY A 481 -17.59 -2.83 -8.57
CA GLY A 481 -18.45 -3.22 -9.68
C GLY A 481 -19.78 -2.46 -9.72
N GLY A 482 -19.83 -1.29 -9.08
CA GLY A 482 -21.00 -0.42 -9.02
C GLY A 482 -20.92 0.64 -7.92
N TRP A 483 -21.29 1.87 -8.26
CA TRP A 483 -21.55 2.97 -7.32
C TRP A 483 -22.75 3.78 -7.83
N PRO A 484 -23.71 4.17 -6.98
CA PRO A 484 -24.88 4.93 -7.42
C PRO A 484 -24.49 6.23 -8.13
N ALA A 485 -25.12 6.49 -9.28
CA ALA A 485 -24.78 7.66 -10.12
C ALA A 485 -25.17 8.99 -9.47
N ASP A 486 -26.08 8.96 -8.48
CA ASP A 486 -26.55 10.10 -7.69
C ASP A 486 -25.77 10.28 -6.37
N LYS A 487 -24.72 9.47 -6.14
CA LYS A 487 -23.86 9.58 -4.95
C LYS A 487 -22.47 10.06 -5.29
N VAL A 488 -21.99 11.00 -4.49
CA VAL A 488 -20.60 11.43 -4.51
C VAL A 488 -19.70 10.25 -4.15
N ASP A 489 -18.63 10.06 -4.92
CA ASP A 489 -17.54 9.18 -4.55
C ASP A 489 -16.68 9.94 -3.50
N PRO A 490 -16.63 9.49 -2.24
CA PRO A 490 -15.94 10.23 -1.18
C PRO A 490 -14.43 10.35 -1.43
N ASP A 491 -13.82 9.38 -2.12
CA ASP A 491 -12.41 9.44 -2.49
C ASP A 491 -12.15 10.54 -3.52
N ALA A 492 -13.02 10.66 -4.53
CA ALA A 492 -12.85 11.69 -5.57
C ALA A 492 -12.82 13.11 -5.01
N VAL A 493 -13.46 13.38 -3.86
CA VAL A 493 -13.53 14.72 -3.26
C VAL A 493 -12.70 14.87 -1.98
N GLU A 494 -11.97 13.83 -1.55
CA GLU A 494 -11.10 13.89 -0.39
C GLU A 494 -9.94 14.86 -0.63
N GLY A 495 -9.70 15.79 0.29
CA GLY A 495 -8.76 16.89 0.13
C GLY A 495 -9.33 18.14 -0.57
N ALA A 496 -10.52 18.06 -1.20
CA ALA A 496 -11.27 19.22 -1.69
C ALA A 496 -12.33 19.68 -0.69
N VAL A 497 -13.05 18.71 -0.11
CA VAL A 497 -14.04 18.94 0.96
C VAL A 497 -13.32 19.26 2.26
N GLU A 498 -12.45 18.35 2.71
CA GLU A 498 -11.68 18.49 3.93
C GLU A 498 -10.33 19.11 3.62
N THR A 499 -10.13 20.36 4.03
CA THR A 499 -8.86 21.09 3.94
C THR A 499 -8.49 21.61 5.33
N PRO A 500 -7.21 21.95 5.60
CA PRO A 500 -6.86 22.58 6.87
C PRO A 500 -7.39 24.01 7.02
N TYR A 501 -8.00 24.60 5.99
CA TYR A 501 -8.40 26.00 5.94
C TYR A 501 -9.88 26.22 6.25
N ALA A 502 -10.16 27.18 7.12
CA ALA A 502 -11.52 27.63 7.40
C ALA A 502 -11.99 28.66 6.36
N PHE A 503 -12.45 28.20 5.20
CA PHE A 503 -13.04 29.09 4.18
C PHE A 503 -14.36 29.71 4.68
N PRO A 504 -14.58 31.04 4.49
CA PRO A 504 -15.82 31.67 4.94
C PRO A 504 -17.06 31.15 4.21
N ALA A 505 -16.95 30.86 2.92
CA ALA A 505 -17.98 30.20 2.11
C ALA A 505 -17.30 29.20 1.17
N GLN A 506 -17.81 27.97 1.13
CA GLN A 506 -17.21 26.85 0.41
C GLN A 506 -18.27 26.09 -0.39
N ARG A 507 -17.93 25.73 -1.63
CA ARG A 507 -18.73 24.80 -2.45
C ARG A 507 -17.79 23.76 -3.06
N VAL A 508 -18.16 22.48 -2.94
CA VAL A 508 -17.49 21.40 -3.67
C VAL A 508 -18.53 20.61 -4.45
N ASP A 509 -18.31 20.49 -5.75
CA ASP A 509 -19.15 19.74 -6.67
C ASP A 509 -18.34 18.60 -7.29
N TYR A 510 -19.00 17.46 -7.55
CA TYR A 510 -18.40 16.30 -8.19
C TYR A 510 -19.14 15.94 -9.47
N VAL A 511 -18.41 15.90 -10.58
CA VAL A 511 -18.89 15.39 -11.87
C VAL A 511 -18.17 14.08 -12.16
N ARG A 512 -18.93 12.98 -12.11
CA ARG A 512 -18.41 11.65 -12.45
C ARG A 512 -18.21 11.51 -13.95
N TRP A 513 -17.00 11.12 -14.36
CA TRP A 513 -16.65 10.76 -15.73
C TRP A 513 -15.82 9.47 -15.71
N ASP A 514 -16.36 8.36 -16.18
CA ASP A 514 -15.65 7.07 -16.19
C ASP A 514 -15.06 6.77 -17.58
N PRO A 515 -13.75 6.47 -17.71
CA PRO A 515 -13.08 6.21 -18.99
C PRO A 515 -13.31 4.77 -19.51
N ALA A 516 -14.48 4.18 -19.25
CA ALA A 516 -14.75 2.78 -19.60
C ALA A 516 -14.51 2.52 -21.11
N PRO A 517 -13.88 1.40 -21.49
CA PRO A 517 -13.53 0.23 -20.67
C PRO A 517 -12.13 0.28 -20.05
N MET A 518 -11.44 1.42 -20.05
CA MET A 518 -10.10 1.50 -19.45
C MET A 518 -10.17 1.30 -17.93
N PRO A 519 -9.37 0.38 -17.36
CA PRO A 519 -9.39 0.10 -15.93
C PRO A 519 -8.76 1.25 -15.14
N ILE A 520 -9.38 1.55 -14.00
CA ILE A 520 -8.88 2.54 -13.05
C ILE A 520 -8.86 1.97 -11.63
N SER A 521 -7.90 2.40 -10.83
CA SER A 521 -7.84 2.06 -9.41
C SER A 521 -7.13 3.16 -8.61
N TRP A 522 -7.07 2.96 -7.30
CA TRP A 522 -6.33 3.81 -6.40
C TRP A 522 -4.84 3.71 -6.66
N TRP A 523 -4.17 4.85 -6.67
CA TRP A 523 -2.72 4.99 -6.76
C TRP A 523 -2.23 5.73 -5.52
N ARG A 524 -1.01 5.45 -5.05
CA ARG A 524 -0.48 5.94 -3.76
C ARG A 524 -0.62 7.45 -3.65
N GLY A 525 -1.56 7.88 -2.82
CA GLY A 525 -1.97 9.28 -2.71
C GLY A 525 -3.50 9.43 -2.74
N VAL A 526 -4.19 8.49 -3.38
CA VAL A 526 -5.66 8.36 -3.44
C VAL A 526 -6.31 9.68 -3.91
N GLY A 527 -7.53 9.99 -3.49
CA GLY A 527 -8.18 11.29 -3.66
C GLY A 527 -7.28 12.49 -3.39
N PRO A 528 -6.61 12.58 -2.22
CA PRO A 528 -5.78 13.73 -1.89
C PRO A 528 -4.67 14.03 -2.90
N ALA A 529 -4.18 13.04 -3.67
CA ALA A 529 -3.11 13.27 -4.66
C ALA A 529 -3.47 14.28 -5.74
N HIS A 530 -4.73 14.32 -6.16
CA HIS A 530 -5.15 15.33 -7.12
C HIS A 530 -5.67 16.58 -6.42
N ASN A 531 -6.54 16.44 -5.43
CA ASN A 531 -7.16 17.58 -4.77
C ASN A 531 -6.14 18.49 -4.08
N VAL A 532 -5.13 17.94 -3.39
CA VAL A 532 -4.10 18.76 -2.72
C VAL A 532 -3.25 19.54 -3.74
N PHE A 533 -2.93 18.96 -4.91
CA PHE A 533 -2.26 19.71 -5.98
C PHE A 533 -3.08 20.92 -6.41
N VAL A 534 -4.38 20.72 -6.62
CA VAL A 534 -5.30 21.73 -7.10
C VAL A 534 -5.52 22.83 -6.05
N VAL A 535 -5.85 22.43 -4.82
CA VAL A 535 -6.09 23.34 -3.68
C VAL A 535 -4.85 24.17 -3.38
N GLU A 536 -3.68 23.54 -3.18
CA GLU A 536 -2.49 24.26 -2.72
C GLU A 536 -1.83 25.11 -3.81
N SER A 537 -1.98 24.73 -5.08
CA SER A 537 -1.54 25.59 -6.19
C SER A 537 -2.44 26.82 -6.32
N PHE A 538 -3.76 26.65 -6.19
CA PHE A 538 -4.69 27.78 -6.29
C PHE A 538 -4.65 28.69 -5.05
N MET A 539 -4.37 28.14 -3.87
CA MET A 539 -4.07 28.92 -2.67
C MET A 539 -2.85 29.83 -2.87
N ASP A 540 -1.80 29.34 -3.55
CA ASP A 540 -0.63 30.17 -3.91
C ASP A 540 -0.96 31.24 -4.96
N GLU A 541 -1.82 30.93 -5.93
CA GLU A 541 -2.34 31.92 -6.88
C GLU A 541 -3.10 33.05 -6.19
N LEU A 542 -3.95 32.72 -5.21
CA LEU A 542 -4.69 33.71 -4.43
C LEU A 542 -3.76 34.56 -3.58
N ALA A 543 -2.76 33.97 -2.93
CA ALA A 543 -1.73 34.71 -2.19
C ALA A 543 -0.99 35.69 -3.10
N HIS A 544 -0.59 35.24 -4.30
CA HIS A 544 0.06 36.08 -5.29
C HIS A 544 -0.83 37.24 -5.77
N ALA A 545 -2.10 36.97 -6.07
CA ALA A 545 -3.06 38.00 -6.48
C ALA A 545 -3.34 39.02 -5.36
N ALA A 546 -3.36 38.56 -4.10
CA ALA A 546 -3.45 39.41 -2.91
C ALA A 546 -2.15 40.18 -2.62
N LYS A 547 -1.04 39.86 -3.31
CA LYS A 547 0.31 40.36 -3.05
C LYS A 547 0.77 40.10 -1.61
N GLN A 548 0.42 38.94 -1.08
CA GLN A 548 0.77 38.50 0.26
C GLN A 548 1.76 37.34 0.20
N ASP A 549 2.59 37.23 1.24
CA ASP A 549 3.44 36.07 1.44
C ASP A 549 2.59 34.79 1.61
N PRO A 550 2.92 33.67 0.93
CA PRO A 550 2.14 32.43 0.99
C PRO A 550 1.93 31.82 2.38
N VAL A 551 2.87 31.99 3.32
CA VAL A 551 2.72 31.54 4.72
C VAL A 551 1.78 32.48 5.46
N ALA A 552 2.03 33.79 5.36
CA ALA A 552 1.21 34.81 6.00
C ALA A 552 -0.25 34.77 5.52
N PHE A 553 -0.48 34.48 4.23
CA PHE A 553 -1.80 34.35 3.62
C PHE A 553 -2.60 33.17 4.19
N ARG A 554 -1.93 32.04 4.48
CA ARG A 554 -2.54 30.82 5.01
C ARG A 554 -2.86 30.91 6.50
N LEU A 555 -2.00 31.55 7.29
CA LEU A 555 -2.08 31.56 8.76
C LEU A 555 -3.45 31.97 9.35
N PRO A 556 -4.15 33.02 8.88
CA PRO A 556 -5.47 33.39 9.39
C PRO A 556 -6.55 32.33 9.13
N LEU A 557 -6.40 31.52 8.07
CA LEU A 557 -7.35 30.46 7.75
C LEU A 557 -7.19 29.23 8.65
N LEU A 558 -6.09 29.15 9.40
CA LEU A 558 -5.75 28.03 10.29
C LEU A 558 -6.10 28.30 11.77
N GLU A 559 -6.78 29.42 12.08
CA GLU A 559 -7.10 29.78 13.48
C GLU A 559 -7.91 28.71 14.22
N LYS A 560 -8.73 27.95 13.49
CA LYS A 560 -9.54 26.84 14.03
C LYS A 560 -8.81 25.49 14.01
N ASP A 561 -7.60 25.43 13.47
CA ASP A 561 -6.79 24.22 13.38
C ASP A 561 -5.36 24.47 13.92
N PRO A 562 -5.17 24.39 15.26
CA PRO A 562 -3.87 24.67 15.87
C PRO A 562 -2.79 23.67 15.45
N ARG A 563 -3.13 22.44 15.04
CA ARG A 563 -2.15 21.44 14.58
C ARG A 563 -1.63 21.80 13.20
N ALA A 564 -2.52 22.12 12.25
CA ALA A 564 -2.13 22.62 10.94
C ALA A 564 -1.28 23.89 11.05
N LYS A 565 -1.69 24.83 11.92
CA LYS A 565 -0.94 26.06 12.20
C LYS A 565 0.47 25.77 12.74
N ALA A 566 0.60 24.86 13.69
CA ALA A 566 1.89 24.46 14.24
C ALA A 566 2.80 23.82 13.19
N VAL A 567 2.25 22.95 12.33
CA VAL A 567 2.98 22.35 11.21
C VAL A 567 3.48 23.42 10.23
N LEU A 568 2.63 24.37 9.83
CA LEU A 568 3.02 25.45 8.92
C LEU A 568 4.11 26.35 9.53
N GLN A 569 4.00 26.69 10.81
CA GLN A 569 4.99 27.51 11.50
C GLN A 569 6.34 26.79 11.65
N LEU A 570 6.32 25.51 12.03
CA LEU A 570 7.53 24.69 12.11
C LEU A 570 8.19 24.57 10.74
N LEU A 571 7.39 24.34 9.68
CA LEU A 571 7.90 24.28 8.32
C LEU A 571 8.56 25.59 7.88
N ALA A 572 7.93 26.73 8.17
CA ALA A 572 8.48 28.05 7.83
C ALA A 572 9.81 28.30 8.55
N ASP A 573 9.93 27.92 9.83
CA ASP A 573 11.20 27.96 10.60
C ASP A 573 12.27 27.06 9.95
N LYS A 574 11.97 25.78 9.79
CA LYS A 574 12.95 24.77 9.35
C LYS A 574 13.39 24.90 7.91
N SER A 575 12.52 25.39 7.04
CA SER A 575 12.87 25.68 5.64
C SER A 575 13.64 26.99 5.50
N GLY A 576 13.71 27.82 6.55
CA GLY A 576 14.26 29.16 6.50
C GLY A 576 13.45 30.07 5.59
N TRP A 577 12.11 29.93 5.55
CA TRP A 577 11.21 30.62 4.60
C TRP A 577 11.42 32.15 4.58
N SER A 578 11.70 32.75 5.73
CA SER A 578 11.93 34.19 5.88
C SER A 578 13.26 34.69 5.33
N SER A 579 14.19 33.80 4.98
CA SER A 579 15.45 34.14 4.31
C SER A 579 15.25 34.28 2.81
N ALA A 580 16.07 35.09 2.14
CA ALA A 580 16.08 35.12 0.69
C ALA A 580 16.48 33.75 0.12
N ALA A 581 15.73 33.26 -0.87
CA ALA A 581 16.12 32.08 -1.62
C ALA A 581 17.42 32.34 -2.42
N PRO A 582 18.22 31.31 -2.72
CA PRO A 582 19.36 31.45 -3.61
C PRO A 582 18.96 32.05 -4.97
N ALA A 583 19.87 32.79 -5.61
CA ALA A 583 19.59 33.38 -6.92
C ALA A 583 19.22 32.29 -7.95
N GLY A 584 18.11 32.50 -8.67
CA GLY A 584 17.59 31.54 -9.65
C GLY A 584 16.85 30.32 -9.06
N VAL A 585 16.64 30.29 -7.74
CA VAL A 585 15.89 29.24 -7.04
C VAL A 585 14.58 29.81 -6.51
N GLY A 586 13.47 29.14 -6.82
CA GLY A 586 12.16 29.41 -6.26
C GLY A 586 11.86 28.50 -5.07
N ARG A 587 11.08 29.02 -4.10
CA ARG A 587 10.53 28.25 -2.98
C ARG A 587 9.04 28.08 -3.17
N GLY A 588 8.57 26.83 -3.12
CA GLY A 588 7.16 26.49 -3.21
C GLY A 588 6.70 25.77 -1.96
N LEU A 589 5.54 26.17 -1.46
CA LEU A 589 4.94 25.68 -0.23
C LEU A 589 3.68 24.84 -0.53
N SER A 590 3.46 23.79 0.24
CA SER A 590 2.17 23.14 0.39
C SER A 590 1.88 22.80 1.86
N LEU A 591 0.59 22.81 2.21
CA LEU A 591 0.06 22.33 3.49
C LEU A 591 -1.21 21.52 3.23
N GLN A 592 -1.33 20.36 3.88
CA GLN A 592 -2.47 19.47 3.71
C GLN A 592 -2.92 18.86 5.04
N LEU A 593 -4.20 18.49 5.06
CA LEU A 593 -4.78 17.51 5.98
C LEU A 593 -5.24 16.32 5.13
N ALA A 594 -4.63 15.16 5.34
CA ALA A 594 -5.02 13.94 4.64
C ALA A 594 -4.82 12.73 5.57
N PHE A 595 -5.77 11.79 5.56
CA PHE A 595 -5.71 10.56 6.36
C PHE A 595 -5.51 10.79 7.87
N GLY A 596 -5.99 11.92 8.41
CA GLY A 596 -5.80 12.32 9.81
C GLY A 596 -4.42 12.86 10.17
N SER A 597 -3.57 13.13 9.16
CA SER A 597 -2.23 13.68 9.33
C SER A 597 -2.10 15.06 8.68
N TYR A 598 -1.39 15.95 9.35
CA TYR A 598 -1.02 17.26 8.83
C TYR A 598 0.40 17.19 8.27
N VAL A 599 0.55 17.54 7.00
CA VAL A 599 1.87 17.59 6.34
C VAL A 599 2.03 18.92 5.66
N GLY A 600 3.19 19.53 5.87
CA GLY A 600 3.62 20.69 5.10
C GLY A 600 4.96 20.41 4.44
N LEU A 601 5.15 20.93 3.23
CA LEU A 601 6.36 20.75 2.43
C LEU A 601 6.79 22.08 1.80
N VAL A 602 8.08 22.39 1.89
CA VAL A 602 8.74 23.43 1.10
C VAL A 602 9.75 22.79 0.17
N ILE A 603 9.62 23.07 -1.12
CA ILE A 603 10.57 22.69 -2.17
C ILE A 603 11.37 23.91 -2.62
N GLU A 604 12.68 23.76 -2.72
CA GLU A 604 13.59 24.66 -3.43
C GLU A 604 13.91 24.06 -4.81
N ALA A 605 13.53 24.77 -5.88
CA ALA A 605 13.75 24.30 -7.25
C ALA A 605 14.25 25.43 -8.17
N SER A 606 15.05 25.06 -9.16
CA SER A 606 15.45 25.95 -10.26
C SER A 606 14.97 25.40 -11.60
N VAL A 607 14.83 26.27 -12.58
CA VAL A 607 14.57 25.90 -13.98
C VAL A 607 15.77 26.32 -14.81
N GLY A 608 16.46 25.35 -15.39
CA GLY A 608 17.63 25.57 -16.24
C GLY A 608 17.27 25.82 -17.71
N GLU A 609 18.30 25.83 -18.55
CA GLU A 609 18.12 25.86 -20.01
C GLU A 609 17.24 24.69 -20.48
N GLY A 610 16.45 24.93 -21.54
CA GLY A 610 15.53 23.93 -22.07
C GLY A 610 14.39 23.54 -21.12
N GLY A 611 14.13 24.32 -20.06
CA GLY A 611 13.00 24.08 -19.14
C GLY A 611 13.23 22.95 -18.15
N LEU A 612 14.48 22.47 -17.99
CA LEU A 612 14.80 21.38 -17.07
C LEU A 612 14.62 21.83 -15.61
N ILE A 613 13.72 21.16 -14.90
CA ILE A 613 13.47 21.39 -13.48
C ILE A 613 14.48 20.60 -12.64
N ARG A 614 15.18 21.30 -11.73
CA ARG A 614 16.04 20.67 -10.72
C ARG A 614 15.51 20.98 -9.33
N VAL A 615 15.18 19.93 -8.58
CA VAL A 615 14.82 20.03 -7.16
C VAL A 615 16.10 19.94 -6.33
N HIS A 616 16.40 20.97 -5.54
CA HIS A 616 17.63 21.05 -4.74
C HIS A 616 17.42 20.53 -3.32
N LYS A 617 16.35 21.01 -2.67
CA LYS A 617 16.05 20.72 -1.29
C LYS A 617 14.54 20.59 -1.08
N ALA A 618 14.15 19.68 -0.20
CA ALA A 618 12.79 19.51 0.28
C ALA A 618 12.81 19.48 1.81
N THR A 619 12.10 20.41 2.45
CA THR A 619 11.94 20.45 3.90
C THR A 619 10.49 20.14 4.23
N MET A 620 10.24 19.16 5.10
CA MET A 620 8.90 18.70 5.43
C MET A 620 8.66 18.76 6.94
N ALA A 621 7.47 19.17 7.35
CA ALA A 621 6.97 19.02 8.71
C ALA A 621 5.73 18.13 8.72
N ILE A 622 5.66 17.20 9.68
CA ILE A 622 4.53 16.26 9.80
C ILE A 622 4.05 16.13 11.24
N ASP A 623 2.75 16.26 11.43
CA ASP A 623 2.04 15.83 12.64
C ASP A 623 1.03 14.74 12.25
N CYS A 624 1.38 13.48 12.54
CA CYS A 624 0.52 12.31 12.33
C CYS A 624 -0.05 11.76 13.64
N GLY A 625 -0.20 12.59 14.68
CA GLY A 625 -0.58 12.11 16.01
C GLY A 625 0.53 11.27 16.65
N PHE A 626 0.15 10.34 17.53
CA PHE A 626 1.12 9.49 18.20
C PHE A 626 1.91 8.63 17.21
N VAL A 627 3.23 8.73 17.30
CA VAL A 627 4.16 8.06 16.39
C VAL A 627 4.57 6.70 16.95
N VAL A 628 4.20 5.60 16.28
CA VAL A 628 4.59 4.26 16.70
C VAL A 628 6.08 3.99 16.48
N ASN A 629 6.61 4.32 15.29
CA ASN A 629 8.03 4.21 14.95
C ASN A 629 8.48 5.45 14.15
N PRO A 630 9.23 6.39 14.75
CA PRO A 630 9.66 7.62 14.08
C PRO A 630 10.54 7.41 12.83
N ASP A 631 11.35 6.35 12.81
CA ASP A 631 12.21 6.01 11.67
C ASP A 631 11.35 5.63 10.45
N THR A 632 10.32 4.81 10.66
CA THR A 632 9.35 4.46 9.61
C THR A 632 8.61 5.68 9.07
N VAL A 633 8.22 6.63 9.93
CA VAL A 633 7.57 7.88 9.49
C VAL A 633 8.48 8.65 8.54
N ARG A 634 9.75 8.85 8.92
CA ARG A 634 10.75 9.54 8.08
C ARG A 634 10.94 8.83 6.75
N ALA A 635 11.16 7.52 6.76
CA ALA A 635 11.35 6.73 5.55
C ALA A 635 10.13 6.77 4.61
N GLN A 636 8.91 6.80 5.16
CA GLN A 636 7.69 6.95 4.35
C GLN A 636 7.56 8.35 3.74
N MET A 637 7.98 9.40 4.45
CA MET A 637 8.00 10.76 3.91
C MET A 637 9.03 10.89 2.79
N GLU A 638 10.25 10.38 2.99
CA GLU A 638 11.32 10.36 1.98
C GLU A 638 10.88 9.61 0.71
N GLY A 639 10.44 8.37 0.86
CA GLY A 639 10.01 7.55 -0.28
C GLY A 639 8.74 8.08 -0.95
N GLY A 640 7.81 8.65 -0.18
CA GLY A 640 6.60 9.30 -0.71
C GLY A 640 6.94 10.54 -1.52
N LEU A 641 7.81 11.41 -1.00
CA LEU A 641 8.27 12.61 -1.69
C LEU A 641 8.92 12.28 -3.04
N ILE A 642 9.85 11.32 -3.09
CA ILE A 642 10.50 10.92 -4.35
C ILE A 642 9.49 10.36 -5.35
N PHE A 643 8.55 9.54 -4.88
CA PHE A 643 7.47 8.99 -5.72
C PHE A 643 6.57 10.11 -6.27
N GLY A 644 6.24 11.10 -5.43
CA GLY A 644 5.45 12.26 -5.82
C GLY A 644 6.17 13.19 -6.81
N LEU A 645 7.44 13.49 -6.58
CA LEU A 645 8.26 14.28 -7.50
C LEU A 645 8.41 13.60 -8.86
N THR A 646 8.61 12.27 -8.86
CA THR A 646 8.66 11.48 -10.09
C THR A 646 7.38 11.64 -10.91
N ALA A 647 6.21 11.48 -10.28
CA ALA A 647 4.94 11.65 -10.97
C ALA A 647 4.71 13.10 -11.44
N ALA A 648 5.05 14.09 -10.61
CA ALA A 648 4.88 15.50 -10.97
C ALA A 648 5.76 15.93 -12.15
N MET A 649 6.95 15.36 -12.32
CA MET A 649 7.87 15.75 -13.40
C MET A 649 7.77 14.87 -14.65
N TYR A 650 7.43 13.58 -14.49
CA TYR A 650 7.53 12.61 -15.60
C TYR A 650 6.32 11.70 -15.75
N GLY A 651 5.49 11.55 -14.72
CA GLY A 651 4.43 10.55 -14.70
C GLY A 651 3.29 10.87 -15.65
N GLN A 652 3.12 10.06 -16.69
CA GLN A 652 1.96 10.13 -17.57
C GLN A 652 1.74 8.82 -18.34
N ILE A 653 0.49 8.39 -18.39
CA ILE A 653 0.01 7.41 -19.36
C ILE A 653 -0.78 8.14 -20.44
N THR A 654 -0.44 7.91 -21.71
CA THR A 654 -1.14 8.43 -22.88
C THR A 654 -1.76 7.31 -23.70
N ILE A 655 -2.87 7.61 -24.36
CA ILE A 655 -3.64 6.69 -25.18
C ILE A 655 -3.61 7.14 -26.63
N GLU A 656 -3.33 6.20 -27.53
CA GLU A 656 -3.45 6.37 -28.99
C GLU A 656 -3.91 5.05 -29.61
N GLY A 657 -4.86 5.10 -30.55
CA GLY A 657 -5.46 3.90 -31.15
C GLY A 657 -6.05 2.92 -30.13
N GLY A 658 -6.57 3.45 -29.01
CA GLY A 658 -7.12 2.65 -27.90
C GLY A 658 -6.10 1.97 -27.00
N ARG A 659 -4.81 2.24 -27.18
CA ARG A 659 -3.69 1.54 -26.51
C ARG A 659 -2.85 2.52 -25.69
N VAL A 660 -2.30 2.03 -24.59
CA VAL A 660 -1.26 2.75 -23.85
C VAL A 660 0.01 2.86 -24.69
N GLN A 661 0.59 4.05 -24.75
CA GLN A 661 1.81 4.33 -25.50
C GLN A 661 3.08 3.97 -24.73
N GLN A 662 3.10 4.21 -23.42
CA GLN A 662 4.25 3.90 -22.55
C GLN A 662 4.36 2.39 -22.32
N ASN A 663 5.59 1.90 -22.18
CA ASN A 663 5.88 0.47 -22.06
C ASN A 663 6.74 0.15 -20.84
N ASN A 664 7.81 0.89 -20.57
CA ASN A 664 8.83 0.53 -19.56
C ASN A 664 9.54 1.79 -19.02
N PHE A 665 10.47 1.67 -18.08
CA PHE A 665 11.13 2.80 -17.41
C PHE A 665 11.94 3.71 -18.33
N ASN A 666 12.15 3.34 -19.60
CA ASN A 666 12.74 4.22 -20.61
C ASN A 666 11.74 5.26 -21.14
N ASP A 667 10.44 4.98 -21.15
CA ASP A 667 9.38 5.90 -21.63
C ASP A 667 8.34 6.27 -20.55
N TYR A 668 8.22 5.48 -19.48
CA TYR A 668 7.59 5.85 -18.20
C TYR A 668 8.67 6.09 -17.13
N ARG A 669 9.32 7.26 -17.23
CA ARG A 669 10.56 7.55 -16.52
C ARG A 669 10.39 7.62 -15.00
N MET A 670 11.37 7.04 -14.30
CA MET A 670 11.56 7.22 -12.85
C MET A 670 12.67 8.23 -12.55
N MET A 671 12.51 9.00 -11.46
CA MET A 671 13.59 9.85 -10.93
C MET A 671 14.83 9.01 -10.61
N ARG A 672 16.01 9.53 -10.94
CA ARG A 672 17.31 8.89 -10.65
C ARG A 672 17.96 9.45 -9.39
N ILE A 673 18.96 8.73 -8.87
CA ILE A 673 19.62 9.06 -7.59
C ILE A 673 20.30 10.44 -7.61
N ASP A 674 20.84 10.85 -8.76
CA ASP A 674 21.47 12.15 -8.98
C ASP A 674 20.46 13.31 -9.02
N GLU A 675 19.18 12.99 -9.24
CA GLU A 675 18.07 13.95 -9.28
C GLU A 675 17.35 14.08 -7.94
N ALA A 676 17.62 13.17 -7.00
CA ALA A 676 17.06 13.25 -5.66
C ALA A 676 17.51 14.56 -4.97
N PRO A 677 16.59 15.28 -4.30
CA PRO A 677 16.95 16.46 -3.54
C PRO A 677 17.56 16.08 -2.18
N VAL A 678 18.13 17.07 -1.50
CA VAL A 678 18.36 16.97 -0.06
C VAL A 678 17.01 16.97 0.65
N ILE A 679 16.72 15.95 1.45
CA ILE A 679 15.44 15.80 2.16
C ILE A 679 15.67 16.03 3.66
N ASP A 680 14.90 16.93 4.25
CA ASP A 680 14.92 17.23 5.68
C ASP A 680 13.50 17.09 6.26
N ILE A 681 13.32 16.14 7.19
CA ILE A 681 12.01 15.76 7.75
C ILE A 681 11.94 16.15 9.23
N HIS A 682 10.88 16.84 9.62
CA HIS A 682 10.60 17.25 10.99
C HIS A 682 9.29 16.62 11.47
N VAL A 683 9.38 15.68 12.40
CA VAL A 683 8.21 15.00 12.98
C VAL A 683 7.81 15.73 14.26
N VAL A 684 6.57 16.23 14.31
CA VAL A 684 5.98 16.89 15.47
C VAL A 684 5.64 15.83 16.52
N ALA A 685 6.08 16.05 17.76
CA ALA A 685 5.66 15.23 18.88
C ALA A 685 4.19 15.51 19.21
N SER A 686 3.37 14.46 19.28
CA SER A 686 1.93 14.56 19.46
C SER A 686 1.39 13.37 20.24
N GLU A 687 0.41 13.62 21.11
CA GLU A 687 -0.34 12.59 21.84
C GLU A 687 -1.75 12.37 21.25
N ALA A 688 -2.07 13.05 20.14
CA ALA A 688 -3.33 12.85 19.43
C ALA A 688 -3.43 11.43 18.84
N GLU A 689 -4.64 11.00 18.51
CA GLU A 689 -4.86 9.73 17.82
C GLU A 689 -3.96 9.60 16.57
N PRO A 690 -3.32 8.45 16.35
CA PRO A 690 -2.47 8.24 15.19
C PRO A 690 -3.23 8.48 13.88
N GLY A 691 -2.64 9.26 12.99
CA GLY A 691 -3.03 9.41 11.59
C GLY A 691 -2.30 8.43 10.67
N GLY A 692 -2.61 8.51 9.38
CA GLY A 692 -1.97 7.73 8.34
C GLY A 692 -0.86 8.50 7.61
N ILE A 693 0.16 7.79 7.12
CA ILE A 693 1.36 8.40 6.52
C ILE A 693 1.77 7.78 5.17
N GLY A 694 1.10 6.71 4.74
CA GLY A 694 1.52 5.93 3.58
C GLY A 694 1.52 6.77 2.29
N GLU A 695 0.60 7.72 2.21
CA GLU A 695 0.29 8.53 1.02
C GLU A 695 0.76 9.99 1.12
N THR A 696 1.01 10.50 2.34
CA THR A 696 1.10 11.95 2.59
C THR A 696 2.35 12.60 1.99
N GLY A 697 3.49 11.91 1.97
CA GLY A 697 4.70 12.42 1.30
C GLY A 697 4.52 12.59 -0.21
N THR A 698 3.73 11.71 -0.85
CA THR A 698 3.45 11.78 -2.29
C THR A 698 2.58 12.98 -2.64
N THR A 699 1.49 13.15 -1.89
CA THR A 699 0.45 14.16 -2.13
C THR A 699 0.99 15.58 -1.97
N ALA A 700 1.85 15.81 -0.98
CA ALA A 700 2.45 17.12 -0.73
C ALA A 700 3.40 17.60 -1.85
N ALA A 701 4.02 16.67 -2.58
CA ALA A 701 5.07 16.95 -3.56
C ALA A 701 4.58 17.75 -4.78
N PHE A 702 3.39 17.43 -5.28
CA PHE A 702 2.87 18.00 -6.52
C PHE A 702 2.74 19.54 -6.44
N PRO A 703 1.98 20.12 -5.48
CA PRO A 703 1.81 21.57 -5.40
C PRO A 703 3.08 22.30 -4.98
N ALA A 704 3.85 21.75 -4.02
CA ALA A 704 5.08 22.40 -3.57
C ALA A 704 6.08 22.56 -4.72
N LEU A 705 6.19 21.56 -5.61
CA LEU A 705 7.04 21.66 -6.80
C LEU A 705 6.50 22.70 -7.79
N ALA A 706 5.20 22.67 -8.11
CA ALA A 706 4.59 23.61 -9.05
C ALA A 706 4.71 25.07 -8.56
N ASN A 707 4.52 25.31 -7.26
CA ASN A 707 4.69 26.60 -6.63
C ASN A 707 6.16 27.05 -6.65
N ALA A 708 7.12 26.14 -6.48
CA ALA A 708 8.55 26.46 -6.56
C ALA A 708 8.96 26.86 -7.98
N VAL A 709 8.44 26.14 -8.99
CA VAL A 709 8.64 26.48 -10.41
C VAL A 709 8.03 27.84 -10.75
N PHE A 710 6.82 28.14 -10.25
CA PHE A 710 6.23 29.47 -10.39
C PHE A 710 7.10 30.55 -9.73
N ALA A 711 7.55 30.34 -8.49
CA ALA A 711 8.41 31.30 -7.80
C ALA A 711 9.74 31.54 -8.53
N ALA A 712 10.29 30.52 -9.21
CA ALA A 712 11.52 30.63 -9.98
C ALA A 712 11.34 31.33 -11.34
N THR A 713 10.17 31.23 -11.96
CA THR A 713 9.99 31.58 -13.39
C THR A 713 8.88 32.60 -13.67
N GLY A 714 7.98 32.82 -12.73
CA GLY A 714 6.72 33.54 -12.94
C GLY A 714 5.69 32.80 -13.79
N LYS A 715 5.97 31.58 -14.26
CA LYS A 715 5.06 30.79 -15.10
C LYS A 715 4.26 29.81 -14.25
N ARG A 716 2.92 29.91 -14.33
CA ARG A 716 1.99 29.04 -13.60
C ARG A 716 1.65 27.81 -14.44
N LEU A 717 2.06 26.63 -13.98
CA LEU A 717 1.72 25.36 -14.61
C LEU A 717 0.56 24.72 -13.85
N ARG A 718 -0.53 24.40 -14.56
CA ARG A 718 -1.75 23.80 -13.98
C ARG A 718 -2.02 22.37 -14.49
N LYS A 719 -1.13 21.85 -15.33
CA LYS A 719 -1.21 20.50 -15.89
C LYS A 719 0.03 19.72 -15.47
N LEU A 720 -0.18 18.50 -15.00
CA LEU A 720 0.90 17.54 -14.77
C LEU A 720 1.05 16.59 -15.97
N PRO A 721 2.27 16.06 -16.22
CA PRO A 721 3.53 16.42 -15.56
C PRO A 721 3.97 17.85 -15.91
N LEU A 722 4.81 18.47 -15.08
CA LEU A 722 5.39 19.79 -15.31
C LEU A 722 6.36 19.72 -16.49
N SER A 723 5.85 20.02 -17.69
CA SER A 723 6.58 19.85 -18.94
C SER A 723 7.56 21.01 -19.20
N PRO A 724 8.81 20.72 -19.62
CA PRO A 724 9.72 21.75 -20.12
C PRO A 724 9.15 22.58 -21.28
N VAL A 725 8.30 21.97 -22.13
CA VAL A 725 7.63 22.64 -23.25
C VAL A 725 6.71 23.75 -22.75
N ASP A 726 5.96 23.49 -21.67
CA ASP A 726 5.05 24.48 -21.08
C ASP A 726 5.81 25.64 -20.39
N LEU A 727 7.10 25.43 -20.07
CA LEU A 727 8.01 26.46 -19.59
C LEU A 727 8.67 27.27 -20.73
N GLY A 728 8.26 27.04 -21.98
CA GLY A 728 8.74 27.77 -23.16
C GLY A 728 10.09 27.29 -23.69
N ALA A 729 10.46 26.03 -23.41
CA ALA A 729 11.54 25.37 -24.12
C ALA A 729 11.07 25.02 -25.54
N ALA A 730 11.73 25.59 -26.56
CA ALA A 730 11.52 25.26 -27.96
C ALA A 730 12.36 24.04 -28.37
#